data_AF-A0A819TC47-F1
#
_entry.id   AF-A0A819TC47-F1
#
_cell.length_a   1.000
_cell.length_b   1.000
_cell.length_c   1.000
_cell.angle_alpha   90.00
_cell.angle_beta   90.00
_cell.angle_gamma   90.00
#
_symmetry.space_group_name_H-M   'P 1'
#
loop_
_entity.id
_entity.type
_entity.pdbx_description
1 polymer ?
#
loop_
_entity_poly.entity_id
_entity_poly.type
_entity_poly.pdbx_seq_one_letter_code
_entity_poly.pdbx_strand_id
1 'polypeptide(L)'
;HNWTSKTDDFFPYAHHPHGFWTGYFTSRAALKRYERHSNNILQATRQLNALANLNLRNSIFFLSEAMGVAQHHDAVSGTEKQEVAFDYAQRLAVGINVASGIINQAYSKLLPKSSQSPPSPTQFLCQLTNISECVPVQDQTRFTVTLWNPTINPVLQHFRVPVTRAYTVRDPTGQPILSEIIPVSNATKNIPGRASTATNQLIFRASLPALGFNTYFFEAKTDEKHEKPKIKITKNDECILQNQNLRVEIDAQGNLGHIVNLKKSFDVAFTSQGFYFYQSFPGNNSRSEFQASGAYIFRPLTPTAVPVSQTRSITCIKGDNVQTAVIVFNDWASQEISLYDEAESVEVEWTVGPIPIGDNIGKEIIIRYDTDIASQSKYYTDANGREVLERKRDYRPTWNYTVVETVSGNYYPINSRIWIKDDNRQFTVLTDRSEGGGSIQNGSIEIMVHRRILNDDSLGVGEALNESAYGQGLVVRGRHFLLVEPPASSARYHRIGSQRLYMHPIATFATNLQDYESYSAAYYQTWSALTDTLPLNVHLLTLDQLGPKDYLIRVEHYFELLEDDTFSKPVTFDLQSLFKSIGLISNTVELTLSANLPLSDMRRLNWITGDGQLSEMEISKERSLTDTNITLNPMQIRTFQACNLGVANKLNVHIVPHTHDDVGWLKTVDQYYYGARNYIQHAGVQYILDSVMLALDENPERRFIYVEMGFFWRWWNQQTDAMRDKVKQFVYDGRLEFISGGWCMNDEASTHYNSIIDQHSLGAEFLRDQFGECGRPKIGWQIDPFGHSREQASLLAQMGFDGLFFGRADYDDRATRNRTKTMEMIWKGSVNLGRESWLFTGVLPNGYGPPGSFCFDYRCSDNPIMDDPHFYDYNVDERVQTFIRAAHDEAVGYATNHIIMTFGSDFQYENANEGFKNLDKLIKYVNAQ
;
A
#
# COMPACT_ATOMS: atom_id res chain seq x y z
N HIS A 1 -40.16 -11.26 9.93
CA HIS A 1 -40.38 -11.20 8.47
C HIS A 1 -39.28 -12.00 7.79
N ASN A 2 -39.64 -12.88 6.86
CA ASN A 2 -38.67 -13.67 6.11
C ASN A 2 -38.30 -12.93 4.82
N TRP A 3 -37.00 -12.85 4.53
CA TRP A 3 -36.46 -12.19 3.35
C TRP A 3 -36.06 -13.21 2.29
N THR A 4 -36.23 -12.88 1.01
CA THR A 4 -35.69 -13.69 -0.09
C THR A 4 -34.15 -13.61 -0.09
N SER A 5 -33.51 -14.66 -0.61
CA SER A 5 -32.05 -14.78 -0.65
C SER A 5 -31.53 -14.61 -2.07
N LYS A 6 -30.35 -13.99 -2.21
CA LYS A 6 -29.63 -13.75 -3.46
C LYS A 6 -28.15 -14.10 -3.23
N THR A 7 -27.56 -14.89 -4.12
CA THR A 7 -26.17 -15.38 -3.97
C THR A 7 -25.23 -14.94 -5.08
N ASP A 8 -25.74 -14.64 -6.28
CA ASP A 8 -24.95 -14.15 -7.42
C ASP A 8 -25.00 -12.61 -7.55
N ASP A 9 -24.48 -12.03 -8.65
CA ASP A 9 -24.41 -10.58 -8.89
C ASP A 9 -25.58 -10.00 -9.70
N PHE A 10 -25.51 -8.72 -10.06
CA PHE A 10 -26.50 -8.03 -10.91
C PHE A 10 -25.92 -7.68 -12.29
N PHE A 11 -24.99 -8.50 -12.79
CA PHE A 11 -24.39 -8.32 -14.11
C PHE A 11 -24.93 -9.31 -15.16
N PRO A 12 -24.90 -8.92 -16.45
CA PRO A 12 -24.78 -7.54 -16.93
C PRO A 12 -26.08 -6.75 -16.73
N TYR A 13 -25.94 -5.44 -16.51
CA TYR A 13 -27.06 -4.52 -16.42
C TYR A 13 -27.60 -4.17 -17.81
N ALA A 14 -28.94 -4.16 -17.94
CA ALA A 14 -29.63 -3.62 -19.09
C ALA A 14 -30.90 -2.87 -18.63
N HIS A 15 -31.04 -1.64 -19.11
CA HIS A 15 -32.19 -0.79 -18.77
C HIS A 15 -33.36 -0.92 -19.76
N HIS A 16 -33.11 -1.45 -20.96
CA HIS A 16 -34.11 -1.85 -21.96
C HIS A 16 -33.50 -2.92 -22.91
N PRO A 17 -34.27 -3.54 -23.81
CA PRO A 17 -33.85 -4.75 -24.56
C PRO A 17 -32.54 -4.66 -25.36
N HIS A 18 -32.18 -3.48 -25.89
CA HIS A 18 -30.97 -3.24 -26.68
C HIS A 18 -29.93 -2.36 -25.95
N GLY A 19 -30.12 -2.12 -24.65
CA GLY A 19 -29.34 -1.20 -23.85
C GLY A 19 -28.55 -1.92 -22.76
N PHE A 20 -27.71 -2.88 -23.15
CA PHE A 20 -26.78 -3.59 -22.25
C PHE A 20 -25.53 -2.75 -21.98
N TRP A 21 -25.28 -2.45 -20.72
CA TRP A 21 -24.17 -1.61 -20.27
C TRP A 21 -22.93 -2.48 -20.08
N THR A 22 -22.44 -3.06 -21.17
CA THR A 22 -21.28 -3.96 -21.16
C THR A 22 -20.09 -3.40 -21.94
N GLY A 23 -20.24 -2.23 -22.56
CA GLY A 23 -19.16 -1.53 -23.26
C GLY A 23 -18.16 -0.88 -22.29
N TYR A 24 -18.63 -0.34 -21.17
CA TYR A 24 -17.76 0.31 -20.18
C TYR A 24 -16.79 -0.66 -19.48
N PHE A 25 -17.01 -1.97 -19.61
CA PHE A 25 -16.04 -2.96 -19.15
C PHE A 25 -14.69 -2.80 -19.86
N THR A 26 -14.65 -2.22 -21.08
CA THR A 26 -13.42 -1.96 -21.85
C THR A 26 -13.17 -0.49 -22.19
N SER A 27 -14.18 0.39 -22.15
CA SER A 27 -14.02 1.82 -22.49
C SER A 27 -12.82 2.47 -21.80
N ARG A 28 -12.01 3.26 -22.52
CA ARG A 28 -10.76 3.86 -22.00
C ARG A 28 -9.78 2.83 -21.42
N ALA A 29 -9.49 1.77 -22.18
CA ALA A 29 -8.60 0.67 -21.78
C ALA A 29 -7.20 1.13 -21.34
N ALA A 30 -6.70 2.28 -21.83
CA ALA A 30 -5.45 2.87 -21.35
C ALA A 30 -5.56 3.40 -19.90
N LEU A 31 -6.65 4.10 -19.56
CA LEU A 31 -6.90 4.63 -18.21
C LEU A 31 -7.07 3.49 -17.20
N LYS A 32 -7.79 2.43 -17.57
CA LYS A 32 -7.95 1.21 -16.73
C LYS A 32 -6.60 0.56 -16.38
N ARG A 33 -5.66 0.49 -17.33
CA ARG A 33 -4.30 0.02 -17.05
C ARG A 33 -3.52 0.99 -16.16
N TYR A 34 -3.70 2.28 -16.38
CA TYR A 34 -3.01 3.31 -15.61
C TYR A 34 -3.47 3.34 -14.15
N GLU A 35 -4.75 3.11 -13.88
CA GLU A 35 -5.31 2.84 -12.54
C GLU A 35 -4.58 1.67 -11.88
N ARG A 36 -4.55 0.51 -12.55
CA ARG A 36 -3.92 -0.70 -12.01
C ARG A 36 -2.44 -0.50 -11.69
N HIS A 37 -1.74 0.20 -12.58
CA HIS A 37 -0.33 0.56 -12.42
C HIS A 37 -0.10 1.50 -11.23
N SER A 38 -0.93 2.54 -11.13
CA SER A 38 -0.86 3.55 -10.07
C SER A 38 -1.17 2.94 -8.71
N ASN A 39 -2.12 1.99 -8.61
CA ASN A 39 -2.38 1.27 -7.38
C ASN A 39 -1.17 0.45 -6.93
N ASN A 40 -0.51 -0.28 -7.83
CA ASN A 40 0.69 -1.05 -7.47
C ASN A 40 1.80 -0.13 -6.91
N ILE A 41 2.03 1.03 -7.54
CA ILE A 41 2.95 2.05 -7.03
C ILE A 41 2.51 2.56 -5.65
N LEU A 42 1.22 2.83 -5.45
CA LEU A 42 0.68 3.27 -4.16
C LEU A 42 0.95 2.24 -3.05
N GLN A 43 0.68 0.95 -3.31
CA GLN A 43 0.91 -0.10 -2.31
C GLN A 43 2.39 -0.23 -1.96
N ALA A 44 3.28 -0.26 -2.97
CA ALA A 44 4.71 -0.30 -2.72
C ALA A 44 5.22 0.94 -1.97
N THR A 45 4.67 2.12 -2.26
CA THR A 45 5.01 3.37 -1.57
C THR A 45 4.61 3.32 -0.10
N ARG A 46 3.41 2.82 0.21
CA ARG A 46 2.96 2.62 1.60
C ARG A 46 3.84 1.63 2.36
N GLN A 47 4.16 0.49 1.72
CA GLN A 47 5.07 -0.50 2.29
C GLN A 47 6.44 0.10 2.58
N LEU A 48 7.07 0.75 1.60
CA LEU A 48 8.38 1.38 1.76
C LEU A 48 8.37 2.49 2.81
N ASN A 49 7.32 3.32 2.86
CA ASN A 49 7.13 4.35 3.88
C ASN A 49 7.07 3.73 5.29
N ALA A 50 6.27 2.67 5.47
CA ALA A 50 6.14 1.98 6.75
C ALA A 50 7.44 1.28 7.17
N LEU A 51 8.08 0.56 6.24
CA LEU A 51 9.29 -0.22 6.49
C LEU A 51 10.53 0.64 6.72
N ALA A 52 10.62 1.79 6.07
CA ALA A 52 11.67 2.78 6.33
C ALA A 52 11.32 3.74 7.48
N ASN A 53 10.16 3.55 8.13
CA ASN A 53 9.66 4.40 9.22
C ASN A 53 9.79 5.89 8.88
N LEU A 54 9.14 6.32 7.80
CA LEU A 54 9.20 7.71 7.32
C LEU A 54 8.04 8.57 7.84
N ASN A 55 6.90 7.96 8.17
CA ASN A 55 5.69 8.65 8.61
C ASN A 55 5.19 9.76 7.66
N LEU A 56 5.33 9.57 6.33
CA LEU A 56 4.97 10.57 5.31
C LEU A 56 3.54 10.42 4.79
N ARG A 57 2.58 10.18 5.69
CA ARG A 57 1.17 9.91 5.35
C ARG A 57 0.54 11.05 4.53
N ASN A 58 0.85 12.31 4.86
CA ASN A 58 0.37 13.48 4.14
C ASN A 58 0.84 13.53 2.68
N SER A 59 2.07 13.08 2.40
CA SER A 59 2.57 12.99 1.02
C SER A 59 1.95 11.81 0.26
N ILE A 60 1.71 10.68 0.94
CA ILE A 60 1.00 9.52 0.38
C ILE A 60 -0.46 9.87 0.03
N PHE A 61 -1.05 10.83 0.74
CA PHE A 61 -2.42 11.27 0.51
C PHE A 61 -2.68 11.69 -0.93
N PHE A 62 -1.75 12.36 -1.61
CA PHE A 62 -1.93 12.80 -3.00
C PHE A 62 -2.24 11.64 -3.97
N LEU A 63 -1.45 10.57 -3.92
CA LEU A 63 -1.73 9.39 -4.75
C LEU A 63 -2.92 8.59 -4.22
N SER A 64 -3.14 8.57 -2.90
CA SER A 64 -4.31 7.90 -2.29
C SER A 64 -5.63 8.54 -2.71
N GLU A 65 -5.69 9.87 -2.71
CA GLU A 65 -6.84 10.66 -3.15
C GLU A 65 -7.08 10.45 -4.65
N ALA A 66 -6.04 10.60 -5.48
CA ALA A 66 -6.14 10.38 -6.92
C ALA A 66 -6.63 8.95 -7.24
N MET A 67 -6.12 7.94 -6.53
CA MET A 67 -6.59 6.57 -6.66
C MET A 67 -8.04 6.39 -6.20
N GLY A 68 -8.45 7.06 -5.12
CA GLY A 68 -9.82 7.06 -4.63
C GLY A 68 -10.80 7.67 -5.64
N VAL A 69 -10.45 8.81 -6.23
CA VAL A 69 -11.22 9.46 -7.31
C VAL A 69 -11.26 8.57 -8.55
N ALA A 70 -10.16 7.89 -8.90
CA ALA A 70 -10.12 6.98 -10.04
C ALA A 70 -11.08 5.79 -9.92
N GLN A 71 -11.50 5.41 -8.70
CA GLN A 71 -12.53 4.37 -8.50
C GLN A 71 -13.96 4.85 -8.76
N HIS A 72 -14.17 6.14 -9.03
CA HIS A 72 -15.49 6.67 -9.35
C HIS A 72 -16.11 5.89 -10.52
N HIS A 73 -17.43 5.70 -10.47
CA HIS A 73 -18.17 4.92 -11.47
C HIS A 73 -18.22 5.55 -12.87
N ASP A 74 -17.70 6.78 -13.03
CA ASP A 74 -17.42 7.42 -14.32
C ASP A 74 -15.92 7.62 -14.61
N ALA A 75 -15.03 7.17 -13.72
CA ALA A 75 -13.58 7.26 -13.93
C ALA A 75 -13.03 5.95 -14.50
N VAL A 76 -12.77 4.94 -13.66
CA VAL A 76 -12.24 3.65 -14.13
C VAL A 76 -13.19 2.94 -15.12
N SER A 77 -14.49 3.24 -15.10
CA SER A 77 -15.45 2.76 -16.10
C SER A 77 -15.20 3.31 -17.52
N GLY A 78 -14.55 4.47 -17.64
CA GLY A 78 -14.30 5.13 -18.92
C GLY A 78 -15.55 5.78 -19.54
N THR A 79 -16.45 6.30 -18.71
CA THR A 79 -17.75 6.87 -19.11
C THR A 79 -17.89 8.39 -18.89
N GLU A 80 -16.79 9.04 -18.54
CA GLU A 80 -16.60 10.49 -18.47
C GLU A 80 -16.32 11.13 -19.84
N LYS A 81 -16.41 12.47 -19.89
CA LYS A 81 -15.95 13.28 -21.04
C LYS A 81 -14.44 13.20 -21.22
N GLN A 82 -13.94 13.43 -22.44
CA GLN A 82 -12.51 13.32 -22.73
C GLN A 82 -11.62 14.24 -21.87
N GLU A 83 -12.06 15.46 -21.59
CA GLU A 83 -11.33 16.40 -20.73
C GLU A 83 -11.21 15.91 -19.28
N VAL A 84 -12.24 15.22 -18.77
CA VAL A 84 -12.25 14.65 -17.42
C VAL A 84 -11.35 13.42 -17.34
N ALA A 85 -11.30 12.60 -18.39
CA ALA A 85 -10.35 11.50 -18.49
C ALA A 85 -8.89 11.99 -18.42
N PHE A 86 -8.60 13.15 -19.03
CA PHE A 86 -7.30 13.80 -18.93
C PHE A 86 -7.01 14.32 -17.52
N ASP A 87 -7.99 14.89 -16.81
CA ASP A 87 -7.85 15.29 -15.41
C ASP A 87 -7.54 14.08 -14.51
N TYR A 88 -8.25 12.96 -14.67
CA TYR A 88 -7.97 11.72 -13.93
C TYR A 88 -6.54 11.22 -14.19
N ALA A 89 -6.12 11.16 -15.45
CA ALA A 89 -4.76 10.76 -15.81
C ALA A 89 -3.71 11.73 -15.23
N GLN A 90 -3.98 13.04 -15.24
CA GLN A 90 -3.08 14.05 -14.67
C GLN A 90 -2.94 13.88 -13.15
N ARG A 91 -4.04 13.66 -12.42
CA ARG A 91 -4.02 13.41 -10.97
C ARG A 91 -3.18 12.18 -10.61
N LEU A 92 -3.37 11.07 -11.34
CA LEU A 92 -2.56 9.86 -11.16
C LEU A 92 -1.07 10.14 -11.43
N ALA A 93 -0.75 10.89 -12.48
CA ALA A 93 0.63 11.27 -12.81
C ALA A 93 1.29 12.11 -11.71
N VAL A 94 0.57 13.12 -11.19
CA VAL A 94 1.04 13.96 -10.08
C VAL A 94 1.26 13.12 -8.82
N GLY A 95 0.32 12.23 -8.49
CA GLY A 95 0.44 11.32 -7.35
C GLY A 95 1.65 10.38 -7.46
N ILE A 96 1.90 9.79 -8.64
CA ILE A 96 3.07 8.95 -8.90
C ILE A 96 4.38 9.74 -8.72
N ASN A 97 4.42 11.00 -9.16
CA ASN A 97 5.61 11.85 -9.00
C ASN A 97 5.93 12.09 -7.51
N VAL A 98 4.90 12.41 -6.70
CA VAL A 98 5.06 12.54 -5.24
C VAL A 98 5.52 11.23 -4.61
N ALA A 99 4.92 10.09 -5.01
CA ALA A 99 5.29 8.76 -4.55
C ALA A 99 6.75 8.42 -4.88
N SER A 100 7.27 8.83 -6.04
CA SER A 100 8.68 8.67 -6.42
C SER A 100 9.62 9.36 -5.41
N GLY A 101 9.25 10.50 -4.86
CA GLY A 101 10.01 11.19 -3.82
C GLY A 101 10.07 10.39 -2.50
N ILE A 102 8.95 9.78 -2.12
CA ILE A 102 8.85 8.93 -0.92
C ILE A 102 9.70 7.66 -1.09
N ILE A 103 9.64 7.02 -2.26
CA ILE A 103 10.47 5.85 -2.59
C ILE A 103 11.97 6.19 -2.47
N ASN A 104 12.39 7.37 -2.95
CA ASN A 104 13.76 7.84 -2.78
C ASN A 104 14.14 8.05 -1.31
N GLN A 105 13.25 8.64 -0.50
CA GLN A 105 13.48 8.79 0.94
C GLN A 105 13.58 7.43 1.65
N ALA A 106 12.76 6.45 1.26
CA ALA A 106 12.85 5.10 1.80
C ALA A 106 14.20 4.46 1.46
N TYR A 107 14.63 4.52 0.19
CA TYR A 107 15.93 4.01 -0.22
C TYR A 107 17.12 4.77 0.38
N SER A 108 16.96 6.03 0.77
CA SER A 108 17.98 6.77 1.53
C SER A 108 18.22 6.19 2.93
N LYS A 109 17.25 5.47 3.50
CA LYS A 109 17.40 4.75 4.77
C LYS A 109 17.74 3.27 4.57
N LEU A 110 17.18 2.61 3.55
CA LEU A 110 17.27 1.16 3.37
C LEU A 110 18.52 0.70 2.60
N LEU A 111 19.06 1.53 1.69
CA LEU A 111 20.27 1.16 0.93
C LEU A 111 21.57 1.30 1.73
N PRO A 112 21.83 2.40 2.48
CA PRO A 112 23.12 2.58 3.15
C PRO A 112 23.45 1.48 4.17
N LYS A 113 24.70 1.00 4.14
CA LYS A 113 25.23 0.06 5.15
C LYS A 113 25.54 0.72 6.49
N SER A 114 25.82 2.02 6.47
CA SER A 114 26.15 2.80 7.66
C SER A 114 25.76 4.26 7.50
N SER A 115 25.74 5.02 8.60
CA SER A 115 25.54 6.48 8.60
C SER A 115 26.67 7.26 7.90
N GLN A 116 27.81 6.62 7.63
CA GLN A 116 28.97 7.19 6.94
C GLN A 116 28.96 6.90 5.43
N SER A 117 28.04 6.06 4.95
CA SER A 117 27.91 5.78 3.51
C SER A 117 27.59 7.07 2.73
N PRO A 118 28.06 7.20 1.48
CA PRO A 118 27.68 8.32 0.62
C PRO A 118 26.16 8.40 0.44
N PRO A 119 25.63 9.58 0.03
CA PRO A 119 24.20 9.73 -0.26
C PRO A 119 23.73 8.72 -1.32
N SER A 120 22.64 8.00 -1.00
CA SER A 120 22.06 7.00 -1.90
C SER A 120 21.78 7.59 -3.29
N PRO A 121 22.08 6.87 -4.37
CA PRO A 121 21.80 7.33 -5.72
C PRO A 121 20.31 7.57 -5.93
N THR A 122 19.97 8.70 -6.55
CA THR A 122 18.59 9.04 -6.92
C THR A 122 18.00 7.97 -7.84
N GLN A 123 16.85 7.46 -7.43
CA GLN A 123 16.09 6.42 -8.10
C GLN A 123 14.98 7.05 -8.96
N PHE A 124 14.90 6.64 -10.23
CA PHE A 124 13.92 7.11 -11.19
C PHE A 124 12.95 5.99 -11.56
N LEU A 125 11.65 6.29 -11.58
CA LEU A 125 10.64 5.39 -12.12
C LEU A 125 10.46 5.62 -13.63
N CYS A 126 10.66 4.58 -14.45
CA CYS A 126 10.40 4.66 -15.88
C CYS A 126 8.97 4.17 -16.20
N GLN A 127 8.05 5.11 -16.35
CA GLN A 127 6.62 4.83 -16.58
C GLN A 127 6.30 4.36 -18.01
N LEU A 128 7.22 4.50 -18.96
CA LEU A 128 7.02 4.23 -20.39
C LEU A 128 7.75 2.97 -20.89
N THR A 129 8.10 2.05 -19.97
CA THR A 129 8.79 0.80 -20.33
C THR A 129 7.94 -0.11 -21.22
N ASN A 130 6.61 -0.01 -21.16
CA ASN A 130 5.69 -0.73 -22.06
C ASN A 130 5.87 -0.33 -23.54
N ILE A 131 6.33 0.88 -23.85
CA ILE A 131 6.66 1.31 -25.21
C ILE A 131 8.17 1.26 -25.48
N SER A 132 8.92 0.50 -24.66
CA SER A 132 10.38 0.41 -24.73
C SER A 132 11.08 1.76 -24.57
N GLU A 133 10.63 2.55 -23.60
CA GLU A 133 11.16 3.88 -23.31
C GLU A 133 11.51 4.04 -21.82
N CYS A 134 12.73 4.51 -21.57
CA CYS A 134 13.25 4.82 -20.25
C CYS A 134 14.44 5.79 -20.44
N VAL A 135 14.11 7.06 -20.67
CA VAL A 135 15.08 8.12 -21.03
C VAL A 135 16.31 8.16 -20.10
N PRO A 136 16.19 8.02 -18.76
CA PRO A 136 17.36 8.10 -17.87
C PRO A 136 18.49 7.11 -18.19
N VAL A 137 18.19 5.91 -18.72
CA VAL A 137 19.19 4.83 -18.88
C VAL A 137 19.57 4.50 -20.33
N GLN A 138 18.88 5.09 -21.32
CA GLN A 138 19.05 4.70 -22.73
C GLN A 138 20.48 4.83 -23.26
N ASP A 139 21.25 5.81 -22.79
CA ASP A 139 22.61 6.10 -23.29
C ASP A 139 23.71 5.99 -22.22
N GLN A 140 23.37 5.43 -21.05
CA GLN A 140 24.32 5.32 -19.94
C GLN A 140 25.32 4.18 -20.16
N THR A 141 26.59 4.38 -19.86
CA THR A 141 27.58 3.28 -19.88
C THR A 141 27.45 2.37 -18.67
N ARG A 142 26.95 2.90 -17.55
CA ARG A 142 26.69 2.18 -16.31
C ARG A 142 25.40 2.67 -15.65
N PHE A 143 24.56 1.75 -15.20
CA PHE A 143 23.37 2.05 -14.42
C PHE A 143 22.98 0.84 -13.55
N THR A 144 22.08 1.05 -12.59
CA THR A 144 21.49 -0.03 -11.81
C THR A 144 19.98 -0.07 -11.95
N VAL A 145 19.42 -1.26 -11.77
CA VAL A 145 17.99 -1.48 -11.65
C VAL A 145 17.72 -2.09 -10.27
N THR A 146 17.09 -1.33 -9.39
CA THR A 146 16.60 -1.84 -8.10
C THR A 146 15.14 -2.25 -8.26
N LEU A 147 14.87 -3.53 -8.02
CA LEU A 147 13.57 -4.16 -8.20
C LEU A 147 12.94 -4.43 -6.81
N TRP A 148 11.86 -3.73 -6.49
CA TRP A 148 11.08 -3.95 -5.26
C TRP A 148 9.98 -4.98 -5.50
N ASN A 149 9.98 -6.09 -4.76
CA ASN A 149 8.90 -7.07 -4.71
C ASN A 149 7.92 -6.72 -3.58
N PRO A 150 6.69 -6.26 -3.89
CA PRO A 150 5.70 -5.90 -2.88
C PRO A 150 4.97 -7.10 -2.27
N THR A 151 5.28 -8.34 -2.69
CA THR A 151 4.58 -9.55 -2.25
C THR A 151 5.35 -10.26 -1.13
N ILE A 152 4.64 -10.97 -0.24
CA ILE A 152 5.23 -11.71 0.90
C ILE A 152 5.90 -13.05 0.52
N ASN A 153 6.04 -13.30 -0.78
CA ASN A 153 6.66 -14.49 -1.33
C ASN A 153 7.81 -14.09 -2.25
N PRO A 154 8.91 -14.87 -2.31
CA PRO A 154 9.95 -14.64 -3.29
C PRO A 154 9.39 -14.75 -4.70
N VAL A 155 9.88 -13.89 -5.59
CA VAL A 155 9.45 -13.85 -6.99
C VAL A 155 10.66 -14.06 -7.88
N LEU A 156 10.49 -14.92 -8.87
CA LEU A 156 11.46 -15.15 -9.92
C LEU A 156 10.79 -14.77 -11.25
N GLN A 157 11.25 -13.68 -11.87
CA GLN A 157 10.56 -13.07 -13.00
C GLN A 157 11.52 -12.41 -13.99
N HIS A 158 11.14 -12.40 -15.27
CA HIS A 158 11.87 -11.72 -16.33
C HIS A 158 11.52 -10.24 -16.41
N PHE A 159 12.55 -9.42 -16.65
CA PHE A 159 12.41 -7.97 -16.84
C PHE A 159 12.98 -7.57 -18.20
N ARG A 160 12.29 -6.62 -18.86
CA ARG A 160 12.68 -6.03 -20.14
C ARG A 160 13.18 -4.60 -19.89
N VAL A 161 14.41 -4.33 -20.29
CA VAL A 161 15.03 -2.99 -20.19
C VAL A 161 15.34 -2.46 -21.59
N PRO A 162 14.82 -1.30 -22.01
CA PRO A 162 15.14 -0.74 -23.32
C PRO A 162 16.61 -0.30 -23.37
N VAL A 163 17.34 -0.72 -24.40
CA VAL A 163 18.79 -0.50 -24.53
C VAL A 163 19.21 -0.09 -25.95
N THR A 164 20.26 0.73 -26.04
CA THR A 164 20.91 1.14 -27.30
C THR A 164 22.18 0.35 -27.61
N ARG A 165 22.77 -0.28 -26.58
CA ARG A 165 24.04 -1.03 -26.64
C ARG A 165 23.96 -2.33 -25.85
N ALA A 166 25.01 -3.15 -25.95
CA ALA A 166 25.11 -4.38 -25.19
C ALA A 166 25.66 -4.13 -23.77
N TYR A 167 25.07 -4.81 -22.79
CA TYR A 167 25.47 -4.73 -21.38
C TYR A 167 25.81 -6.12 -20.84
N THR A 168 26.75 -6.16 -19.92
CA THR A 168 26.90 -7.26 -18.96
C THR A 168 26.00 -6.95 -17.78
N VAL A 169 25.09 -7.86 -17.44
CA VAL A 169 24.24 -7.72 -16.25
C VAL A 169 24.83 -8.55 -15.12
N ARG A 170 24.98 -7.94 -13.94
CA ARG A 170 25.39 -8.62 -12.71
C ARG A 170 24.25 -8.64 -11.70
N ASP A 171 24.14 -9.73 -10.98
CA ASP A 171 23.23 -9.88 -9.85
C ASP A 171 23.73 -9.10 -8.60
N PRO A 172 22.95 -9.10 -7.50
CA PRO A 172 23.36 -8.48 -6.24
C PRO A 172 24.72 -8.95 -5.69
N THR A 173 25.14 -10.18 -6.01
CA THR A 173 26.41 -10.78 -5.56
C THR A 173 27.59 -10.43 -6.47
N GLY A 174 27.35 -9.63 -7.51
CA GLY A 174 28.37 -9.22 -8.49
C GLY A 174 28.62 -10.25 -9.58
N GLN A 175 27.90 -11.38 -9.57
CA GLN A 175 28.07 -12.42 -10.57
C GLN A 175 27.32 -12.08 -11.86
N PRO A 176 27.95 -12.23 -13.04
CA PRO A 176 27.26 -12.07 -14.31
C PRO A 176 26.11 -13.07 -14.43
N ILE A 177 24.95 -12.60 -14.87
CA ILE A 177 23.78 -13.44 -15.14
C ILE A 177 23.47 -13.50 -16.64
N LEU A 178 22.73 -14.53 -17.04
CA LEU A 178 22.28 -14.66 -18.42
C LEU A 178 21.35 -13.49 -18.77
N SER A 179 21.78 -12.69 -19.74
CA SER A 179 21.00 -11.60 -20.31
C SER A 179 21.02 -11.68 -21.83
N GLU A 180 19.87 -11.45 -22.46
CA GLU A 180 19.71 -11.52 -23.90
C GLU A 180 19.21 -10.20 -24.45
N ILE A 181 19.56 -9.90 -25.70
CA ILE A 181 19.10 -8.69 -26.38
C ILE A 181 18.19 -9.10 -27.54
N ILE A 182 16.93 -8.67 -27.48
CA ILE A 182 15.95 -8.91 -28.53
C ILE A 182 15.59 -7.58 -29.22
N PRO A 183 15.30 -7.58 -30.54
CA PRO A 183 14.89 -6.38 -31.23
C PRO A 183 13.50 -5.91 -30.76
N VAL A 184 13.34 -4.61 -30.55
CA VAL A 184 12.01 -4.01 -30.34
C VAL A 184 11.21 -4.14 -31.65
N SER A 185 9.97 -4.64 -31.55
CA SER A 185 9.08 -4.81 -32.71
C SER A 185 8.79 -3.50 -33.43
N ASN A 186 8.56 -3.56 -34.75
CA ASN A 186 8.21 -2.36 -35.53
C ASN A 186 6.90 -1.73 -35.04
N ALA A 187 5.93 -2.55 -34.63
CA ALA A 187 4.69 -2.06 -34.01
C ALA A 187 4.98 -1.17 -32.80
N THR A 188 5.86 -1.62 -31.90
CA THR A 188 6.29 -0.83 -30.73
C THR A 188 7.03 0.44 -31.13
N LYS A 189 7.98 0.36 -32.08
CA LYS A 189 8.77 1.50 -32.55
C LYS A 189 7.88 2.61 -33.14
N ASN A 190 6.79 2.22 -33.78
CA ASN A 190 5.87 3.12 -34.48
C ASN A 190 4.73 3.65 -33.61
N ILE A 191 4.66 3.30 -32.32
CA ILE A 191 3.65 3.85 -31.40
C ILE A 191 3.77 5.38 -31.37
N PRO A 192 2.70 6.14 -31.67
CA PRO A 192 2.73 7.60 -31.61
C PRO A 192 3.12 8.10 -30.22
N GLY A 193 4.00 9.12 -30.17
CA GLY A 193 4.49 9.71 -28.93
C GLY A 193 5.73 9.04 -28.34
N ARG A 194 6.16 7.88 -28.86
CA ARG A 194 7.42 7.24 -28.47
C ARG A 194 8.61 8.09 -28.94
N ALA A 195 9.45 8.55 -28.02
CA ALA A 195 10.64 9.37 -28.28
C ALA A 195 11.97 8.60 -28.11
N SER A 196 11.92 7.35 -27.66
CA SER A 196 13.06 6.47 -27.39
C SER A 196 13.93 6.13 -28.63
N THR A 197 15.25 6.26 -28.48
CA THR A 197 16.27 5.80 -29.45
C THR A 197 16.59 4.30 -29.33
N ALA A 198 16.10 3.62 -28.29
CA ALA A 198 16.35 2.20 -28.08
C ALA A 198 15.75 1.36 -29.22
N THR A 199 16.58 0.55 -29.87
CA THR A 199 16.15 -0.36 -30.94
C THR A 199 16.01 -1.80 -30.48
N ASN A 200 16.49 -2.10 -29.27
CA ASN A 200 16.50 -3.41 -28.64
C ASN A 200 16.02 -3.33 -27.19
N GLN A 201 15.65 -4.48 -26.63
CA GLN A 201 15.40 -4.68 -25.21
C GLN A 201 16.34 -5.75 -24.69
N LEU A 202 16.91 -5.51 -23.51
CA LEU A 202 17.66 -6.49 -22.76
C LEU A 202 16.70 -7.22 -21.82
N ILE A 203 16.73 -8.56 -21.85
CA ILE A 203 15.94 -9.45 -21.02
C ILE A 203 16.84 -10.23 -20.10
N PHE A 204 16.54 -10.18 -18.80
CA PHE A 204 17.22 -10.95 -17.78
C PHE A 204 16.20 -11.45 -16.77
N ARG A 205 16.54 -12.56 -16.09
CA ARG A 205 15.73 -13.16 -15.03
C ARG A 205 16.19 -12.65 -13.68
N ALA A 206 15.28 -12.05 -12.92
CA ALA A 206 15.55 -11.53 -11.59
C ALA A 206 14.93 -12.41 -10.52
N SER A 207 15.74 -12.83 -9.55
CA SER A 207 15.30 -13.39 -8.27
C SER A 207 15.10 -12.25 -7.27
N LEU A 208 13.95 -12.19 -6.61
CA LEU A 208 13.62 -11.14 -5.64
C LEU A 208 13.19 -11.76 -4.31
N PRO A 209 13.69 -11.26 -3.17
CA PRO A 209 13.22 -11.70 -1.87
C PRO A 209 11.76 -11.29 -1.65
N ALA A 210 11.09 -11.94 -0.69
CA ALA A 210 9.77 -11.54 -0.25
C ALA A 210 9.82 -10.14 0.40
N LEU A 211 8.84 -9.27 0.10
CA LEU A 211 8.67 -7.93 0.66
C LEU A 211 10.00 -7.18 0.79
N GLY A 212 10.70 -7.01 -0.33
CA GLY A 212 12.11 -6.65 -0.35
C GLY A 212 12.60 -6.27 -1.73
N PHE A 213 13.88 -5.94 -1.85
CA PHE A 213 14.49 -5.58 -3.13
C PHE A 213 15.79 -6.32 -3.42
N ASN A 214 16.10 -6.40 -4.71
CA ASN A 214 17.43 -6.71 -5.23
C ASN A 214 17.87 -5.66 -6.26
N THR A 215 19.16 -5.30 -6.24
CA THR A 215 19.77 -4.36 -7.18
C THR A 215 20.66 -5.10 -8.19
N TYR A 216 20.39 -4.87 -9.48
CA TYR A 216 21.12 -5.43 -10.61
C TYR A 216 21.96 -4.36 -11.28
N PHE A 217 23.15 -4.72 -11.75
CA PHE A 217 24.14 -3.79 -12.28
C PHE A 217 24.34 -4.01 -13.78
N PHE A 218 24.29 -2.92 -14.54
CA PHE A 218 24.42 -2.92 -15.99
C PHE A 218 25.68 -2.17 -16.36
N GLU A 219 26.60 -2.84 -17.06
CA GLU A 219 27.85 -2.26 -17.53
C GLU A 219 28.03 -2.50 -19.02
N ALA A 220 28.23 -1.43 -19.79
CA ALA A 220 28.38 -1.49 -21.23
C ALA A 220 29.62 -2.31 -21.61
N LYS A 221 29.47 -3.21 -22.60
CA LYS A 221 30.61 -3.98 -23.12
C LYS A 221 31.56 -3.07 -23.92
N THR A 222 32.87 -3.23 -23.73
CA THR A 222 33.93 -2.39 -24.34
C THR A 222 34.21 -2.70 -25.82
N ASP A 223 33.81 -3.86 -26.34
CA ASP A 223 33.90 -4.19 -27.76
C ASP A 223 32.60 -3.83 -28.49
N GLU A 224 32.59 -2.66 -29.15
CA GLU A 224 31.43 -2.08 -29.86
C GLU A 224 31.06 -2.78 -31.18
N LYS A 225 31.75 -3.85 -31.59
CA LYS A 225 31.34 -4.60 -32.78
C LYS A 225 30.10 -5.41 -32.47
N HIS A 226 28.92 -4.79 -32.68
CA HIS A 226 27.57 -5.39 -32.67
C HIS A 226 27.63 -6.90 -32.53
N GLU A 227 27.72 -7.38 -31.28
CA GLU A 227 27.71 -8.80 -31.01
C GLU A 227 26.35 -9.27 -31.52
N LYS A 228 26.33 -9.93 -32.69
CA LYS A 228 25.09 -10.37 -33.31
C LYS A 228 24.39 -11.21 -32.25
N PRO A 229 23.15 -10.89 -31.88
CA PRO A 229 22.49 -11.60 -30.80
C PRO A 229 22.50 -13.09 -31.16
N LYS A 230 22.86 -13.96 -30.19
CA LYS A 230 22.86 -15.42 -30.37
C LYS A 230 21.47 -16.00 -30.67
N ILE A 231 20.47 -15.14 -30.82
CA ILE A 231 19.10 -15.47 -31.15
C ILE A 231 18.97 -15.93 -32.60
N LYS A 232 18.14 -16.94 -32.82
CA LYS A 232 17.75 -17.37 -34.17
C LYS A 232 16.46 -16.64 -34.56
N ILE A 233 16.50 -15.93 -35.68
CA ILE A 233 15.31 -15.26 -36.24
C ILE A 233 14.90 -15.97 -37.53
N THR A 234 13.66 -16.44 -37.60
CA THR A 234 13.02 -16.98 -38.82
C THR A 234 11.77 -16.18 -39.15
N LYS A 235 11.41 -16.10 -40.43
CA LYS A 235 10.25 -15.33 -40.91
C LYS A 235 9.36 -16.23 -41.75
N ASN A 236 8.05 -16.10 -41.58
CA ASN A 236 7.02 -16.83 -42.31
C ASN A 236 7.26 -18.36 -42.32
N ASP A 237 7.65 -18.87 -41.15
CA ASP A 237 7.94 -20.28 -40.90
C ASP A 237 7.25 -20.69 -39.59
N GLU A 238 7.07 -21.99 -39.39
CA GLU A 238 6.49 -22.53 -38.16
C GLU A 238 7.33 -22.08 -36.94
N CYS A 239 6.64 -21.64 -35.89
CA CYS A 239 7.26 -21.13 -34.68
C CYS A 239 6.84 -21.97 -33.47
N ILE A 240 7.66 -22.97 -33.16
CA ILE A 240 7.51 -23.76 -31.93
C ILE A 240 8.33 -23.09 -30.82
N LEU A 241 7.65 -22.57 -29.80
CA LEU A 241 8.28 -22.04 -28.58
C LEU A 241 8.28 -23.15 -27.53
N GLN A 242 9.41 -23.41 -26.86
CA GLN A 242 9.45 -24.49 -25.86
C GLN A 242 10.40 -24.17 -24.70
N ASN A 243 9.92 -24.35 -23.47
CA ASN A 243 10.72 -24.32 -22.26
C ASN A 243 10.60 -25.67 -21.51
N GLN A 244 10.97 -25.70 -20.23
CA GLN A 244 10.93 -26.91 -19.39
C GLN A 244 9.51 -27.36 -19.00
N ASN A 245 8.52 -26.47 -19.09
CA ASN A 245 7.14 -26.71 -18.62
C ASN A 245 6.13 -26.78 -19.78
N LEU A 246 6.30 -25.94 -20.80
CA LEU A 246 5.33 -25.71 -21.87
C LEU A 246 5.99 -25.80 -23.25
N ARG A 247 5.18 -26.21 -24.22
CA ARG A 247 5.45 -26.09 -25.65
C ARG A 247 4.27 -25.39 -26.32
N VAL A 248 4.54 -24.37 -27.11
CA VAL A 248 3.56 -23.55 -27.83
C VAL A 248 3.83 -23.70 -29.32
N GLU A 249 2.82 -24.13 -30.06
CA GLU A 249 2.93 -24.40 -31.50
C GLU A 249 2.16 -23.33 -32.27
N ILE A 250 2.86 -22.61 -33.14
CA ILE A 250 2.30 -21.58 -33.99
C ILE A 250 2.65 -21.89 -35.44
N ASP A 251 1.65 -22.03 -36.29
CA ASP A 251 1.85 -22.41 -37.69
C ASP A 251 2.53 -21.30 -38.51
N ALA A 252 2.97 -21.62 -39.73
CA ALA A 252 3.61 -20.66 -40.63
C ALA A 252 2.68 -19.50 -41.06
N GLN A 253 1.37 -19.69 -40.91
CA GLN A 253 0.37 -18.66 -41.13
C GLN A 253 0.20 -17.78 -39.90
N GLY A 254 0.76 -18.11 -38.73
CA GLY A 254 0.67 -17.40 -37.46
C GLY A 254 -0.51 -17.79 -36.55
N ASN A 255 -1.20 -18.90 -36.81
CA ASN A 255 -2.26 -19.40 -35.91
C ASN A 255 -1.61 -20.07 -34.71
N LEU A 256 -2.06 -19.73 -33.51
CA LEU A 256 -1.81 -20.57 -32.35
C LEU A 256 -2.56 -21.90 -32.56
N GLY A 257 -1.82 -23.00 -32.59
CA GLY A 257 -2.34 -24.35 -32.80
C GLY A 257 -2.47 -25.16 -31.51
N HIS A 258 -1.38 -25.27 -30.74
CA HIS A 258 -1.40 -26.03 -29.48
C HIS A 258 -0.64 -25.30 -28.37
N ILE A 259 -1.14 -25.44 -27.15
CA ILE A 259 -0.35 -25.24 -25.93
C ILE A 259 -0.30 -26.57 -25.20
N VAL A 260 0.89 -27.14 -25.09
CA VAL A 260 1.16 -28.45 -24.48
C VAL A 260 1.83 -28.23 -23.13
N ASN A 261 1.24 -28.79 -22.07
CA ASN A 261 1.85 -28.84 -20.75
C ASN A 261 2.73 -30.10 -20.64
N LEU A 262 4.04 -29.91 -20.77
CA LEU A 262 5.03 -30.99 -20.84
C LEU A 262 5.12 -31.78 -19.54
N LYS A 263 4.95 -31.12 -18.38
CA LYS A 263 5.01 -31.77 -17.07
C LYS A 263 3.82 -32.68 -16.81
N LYS A 264 2.64 -32.29 -17.27
CA LYS A 264 1.37 -33.01 -17.02
C LYS A 264 0.93 -33.87 -18.20
N SER A 265 1.66 -33.84 -19.31
CA SER A 265 1.40 -34.66 -20.51
C SER A 265 -0.02 -34.50 -21.04
N PHE A 266 -0.51 -33.26 -21.13
CA PHE A 266 -1.79 -32.92 -21.76
C PHE A 266 -1.67 -31.59 -22.52
N ASP A 267 -2.61 -31.33 -23.43
CA ASP A 267 -2.64 -30.16 -24.28
C ASP A 267 -4.04 -29.58 -24.46
N VAL A 268 -4.08 -28.34 -24.95
CA VAL A 268 -5.29 -27.69 -25.47
C VAL A 268 -5.01 -27.28 -26.90
N ALA A 269 -5.88 -27.73 -27.81
CA ALA A 269 -5.82 -27.37 -29.22
C ALA A 269 -6.64 -26.09 -29.45
N PHE A 270 -6.09 -25.20 -30.25
CA PHE A 270 -6.68 -23.94 -30.66
C PHE A 270 -7.12 -24.06 -32.11
N THR A 271 -8.43 -23.97 -32.35
CA THR A 271 -8.99 -23.98 -33.70
C THR A 271 -8.81 -22.63 -34.40
N SER A 272 -8.72 -21.55 -33.62
CA SER A 272 -8.42 -20.21 -34.11
C SER A 272 -7.95 -19.32 -32.96
N GLN A 273 -7.00 -18.42 -33.25
CA GLN A 273 -6.65 -17.32 -32.37
C GLN A 273 -6.33 -16.08 -33.21
N GLY A 274 -6.90 -14.94 -32.84
CA GLY A 274 -6.60 -13.68 -33.52
C GLY A 274 -7.46 -12.51 -33.09
N PHE A 275 -7.26 -11.38 -33.78
CA PHE A 275 -8.05 -10.18 -33.60
C PHE A 275 -9.28 -10.17 -34.48
N TYR A 276 -10.41 -9.81 -33.88
CA TYR A 276 -11.67 -9.57 -34.55
C TYR A 276 -12.21 -8.20 -34.11
N PHE A 277 -13.22 -7.71 -34.80
CA PHE A 277 -13.96 -6.55 -34.35
C PHE A 277 -15.46 -6.71 -34.56
N TYR A 278 -16.22 -6.15 -33.65
CA TYR A 278 -17.63 -5.87 -33.87
C TYR A 278 -17.76 -4.46 -34.47
N GLN A 279 -18.61 -4.34 -35.49
CA GLN A 279 -19.05 -3.03 -35.97
C GLN A 279 -20.03 -2.46 -34.95
N SER A 280 -19.81 -1.24 -34.48
CA SER A 280 -20.73 -0.59 -33.53
C SER A 280 -22.04 -0.22 -34.22
N PHE A 281 -23.19 -0.50 -33.59
CA PHE A 281 -24.50 -0.11 -34.13
C PHE A 281 -24.62 1.41 -34.16
N PRO A 282 -24.82 2.05 -35.34
CA PRO A 282 -24.87 3.50 -35.48
C PRO A 282 -26.30 4.03 -35.26
N GLY A 283 -26.78 3.88 -34.03
CA GLY A 283 -28.12 4.28 -33.63
C GLY A 283 -28.31 5.79 -33.47
N ASN A 284 -29.55 6.27 -33.52
CA ASN A 284 -29.92 7.66 -33.23
C ASN A 284 -30.57 7.85 -31.84
N ASN A 285 -30.64 6.77 -31.05
CA ASN A 285 -31.16 6.73 -29.68
C ASN A 285 -32.62 7.20 -29.51
N SER A 286 -33.39 7.32 -30.60
CA SER A 286 -34.79 7.77 -30.55
C SER A 286 -35.74 6.76 -29.92
N ARG A 287 -35.39 5.47 -29.97
CA ARG A 287 -36.10 4.31 -29.38
C ARG A 287 -35.09 3.21 -29.08
N SER A 288 -35.50 2.20 -28.30
CA SER A 288 -34.68 1.03 -27.95
C SER A 288 -34.07 0.36 -29.19
N GLU A 289 -34.83 0.19 -30.28
CA GLU A 289 -34.36 -0.45 -31.52
C GLU A 289 -33.25 0.34 -32.22
N PHE A 290 -33.15 1.64 -31.94
CA PHE A 290 -32.15 2.56 -32.49
C PHE A 290 -31.08 2.97 -31.47
N GLN A 291 -30.90 2.22 -30.38
CA GLN A 291 -29.83 2.44 -29.41
C GLN A 291 -28.45 2.29 -30.06
N ALA A 292 -27.59 3.30 -29.96
CA ALA A 292 -26.21 3.24 -30.42
C ALA A 292 -25.33 2.50 -29.41
N SER A 293 -24.24 1.91 -29.91
CA SER A 293 -23.08 1.60 -29.07
C SER A 293 -22.41 2.92 -28.66
N GLY A 294 -21.85 2.99 -27.45
CA GLY A 294 -21.19 4.18 -26.93
C GLY A 294 -20.27 3.88 -25.75
N ALA A 295 -20.02 4.88 -24.90
CA ALA A 295 -19.10 4.71 -23.76
C ALA A 295 -19.61 3.66 -22.75
N TYR A 296 -20.92 3.58 -22.53
CA TYR A 296 -21.55 2.62 -21.61
C TYR A 296 -21.99 1.35 -22.34
N ILE A 297 -22.72 1.53 -23.44
CA ILE A 297 -23.41 0.45 -24.14
C ILE A 297 -22.48 -0.22 -25.15
N PHE A 298 -22.50 -1.55 -25.15
CA PHE A 298 -21.99 -2.35 -26.25
C PHE A 298 -23.18 -2.91 -27.02
N ARG A 299 -23.34 -2.44 -28.26
CA ARG A 299 -24.34 -2.97 -29.18
C ARG A 299 -23.71 -3.23 -30.55
N PRO A 300 -23.35 -4.48 -30.87
CA PRO A 300 -22.80 -4.79 -32.17
C PRO A 300 -23.88 -4.69 -33.25
N LEU A 301 -23.52 -4.24 -34.45
CA LEU A 301 -24.42 -4.12 -35.61
C LEU A 301 -24.96 -5.49 -36.05
N THR A 302 -24.11 -6.51 -35.95
CA THR A 302 -24.45 -7.91 -36.20
C THR A 302 -23.79 -8.78 -35.13
N PRO A 303 -24.33 -9.97 -34.81
CA PRO A 303 -23.73 -10.85 -33.81
C PRO A 303 -22.41 -11.50 -34.27
N THR A 304 -22.01 -11.31 -35.53
CA THR A 304 -20.80 -11.90 -36.10
C THR A 304 -19.63 -10.93 -36.02
N ALA A 305 -18.54 -11.35 -35.37
CA ALA A 305 -17.30 -10.58 -35.36
C ALA A 305 -16.53 -10.74 -36.68
N VAL A 306 -15.95 -9.66 -37.18
CA VAL A 306 -15.19 -9.62 -38.44
C VAL A 306 -13.70 -9.76 -38.14
N PRO A 307 -12.95 -10.67 -38.81
CA PRO A 307 -11.50 -10.73 -38.65
C PRO A 307 -10.85 -9.40 -39.01
N VAL A 308 -9.91 -8.93 -38.18
CA VAL A 308 -9.17 -7.67 -38.43
C VAL A 308 -8.27 -7.78 -39.68
N SER A 309 -7.82 -8.99 -40.00
CA SER A 309 -7.09 -9.28 -41.23
C SER A 309 -7.29 -10.74 -41.64
N GLN A 310 -7.24 -10.99 -42.95
CA GLN A 310 -7.21 -12.35 -43.52
C GLN A 310 -5.79 -12.87 -43.71
N THR A 311 -4.80 -11.99 -43.70
CA THR A 311 -3.39 -12.32 -43.88
C THR A 311 -2.60 -11.79 -42.72
N ARG A 312 -1.61 -12.54 -42.25
CA ARG A 312 -0.68 -12.06 -41.22
C ARG A 312 0.73 -12.53 -41.53
N SER A 313 1.70 -11.85 -40.96
CA SER A 313 3.11 -12.23 -41.03
C SER A 313 3.60 -12.62 -39.65
N ILE A 314 4.52 -13.59 -39.61
CA ILE A 314 5.12 -14.08 -38.38
C ILE A 314 6.64 -13.95 -38.44
N THR A 315 7.23 -13.46 -37.36
CA THR A 315 8.67 -13.50 -37.11
C THR A 315 8.91 -14.25 -35.81
N CYS A 316 9.59 -15.38 -35.89
CA CYS A 316 9.96 -16.20 -34.75
C CYS A 316 11.35 -15.79 -34.27
N ILE A 317 11.49 -15.45 -32.99
CA ILE A 317 12.73 -15.07 -32.33
C ILE A 317 12.99 -16.11 -31.24
N LYS A 318 14.09 -16.86 -31.34
CA LYS A 318 14.47 -17.86 -30.35
C LYS A 318 15.76 -17.46 -29.64
N GLY A 319 15.65 -17.10 -28.36
CA GLY A 319 16.75 -16.99 -27.41
C GLY A 319 16.64 -18.04 -26.31
N ASP A 320 17.61 -18.02 -25.40
CA ASP A 320 17.75 -18.89 -24.23
C ASP A 320 16.84 -18.44 -23.07
N ASN A 321 16.72 -17.12 -22.80
CA ASN A 321 15.85 -16.56 -21.77
C ASN A 321 14.40 -16.43 -22.25
N VAL A 322 14.20 -16.12 -23.53
CA VAL A 322 12.87 -15.94 -24.11
C VAL A 322 12.80 -16.39 -25.55
N GLN A 323 11.67 -16.98 -25.92
CA GLN A 323 11.30 -17.23 -27.30
C GLN A 323 9.99 -16.51 -27.60
N THR A 324 9.94 -15.78 -28.70
CA THR A 324 8.81 -14.91 -29.05
C THR A 324 8.40 -15.08 -30.51
N ALA A 325 7.10 -15.24 -30.75
CA ALA A 325 6.47 -15.11 -32.06
C ALA A 325 5.84 -13.72 -32.18
N VAL A 326 6.42 -12.88 -33.03
CA VAL A 326 5.86 -11.56 -33.37
C VAL A 326 4.91 -11.75 -34.56
N ILE A 327 3.62 -11.49 -34.36
CA ILE A 327 2.56 -11.69 -35.35
C ILE A 327 1.95 -10.32 -35.68
N VAL A 328 2.04 -9.93 -36.94
CA VAL A 328 1.48 -8.66 -37.46
C VAL A 328 0.30 -8.96 -38.36
N PHE A 329 -0.89 -8.50 -37.95
CA PHE A 329 -2.14 -8.71 -38.70
C PHE A 329 -2.33 -7.62 -39.76
N ASN A 330 -2.08 -6.36 -39.39
CA ASN A 330 -2.08 -5.20 -40.26
C ASN A 330 -1.35 -4.02 -39.57
N ASP A 331 -1.43 -2.82 -40.14
CA ASP A 331 -0.71 -1.64 -39.65
C ASP A 331 -1.15 -1.14 -38.26
N TRP A 332 -2.29 -1.59 -37.74
CA TRP A 332 -2.87 -1.12 -36.48
C TRP A 332 -3.18 -2.26 -35.50
N ALA A 333 -2.84 -3.51 -35.81
CA ALA A 333 -3.06 -4.66 -34.93
C ALA A 333 -1.89 -5.66 -35.02
N SER A 334 -1.27 -5.93 -33.87
CA SER A 334 -0.19 -6.91 -33.74
C SER A 334 -0.18 -7.53 -32.35
N GLN A 335 0.47 -8.69 -32.22
CA GLN A 335 0.72 -9.33 -30.94
C GLN A 335 2.09 -10.01 -30.91
N GLU A 336 2.63 -10.18 -29.70
CA GLU A 336 3.86 -10.89 -29.40
C GLU A 336 3.53 -12.03 -28.44
N ILE A 337 3.59 -13.28 -28.91
CA ILE A 337 3.40 -14.47 -28.07
C ILE A 337 4.78 -14.90 -27.56
N SER A 338 5.02 -14.75 -26.27
CA SER A 338 6.32 -15.01 -25.64
C SER A 338 6.24 -16.16 -24.63
N LEU A 339 7.23 -17.03 -24.67
CA LEU A 339 7.47 -18.06 -23.68
C LEU A 339 8.88 -17.85 -23.09
N TYR A 340 8.91 -17.46 -21.81
CA TYR A 340 10.16 -17.30 -21.07
C TYR A 340 10.67 -18.63 -20.54
N ASP A 341 11.96 -18.70 -20.19
CA ASP A 341 12.51 -19.85 -19.47
C ASP A 341 11.70 -20.14 -18.19
N GLU A 342 11.52 -21.42 -17.87
CA GLU A 342 10.80 -21.92 -16.69
C GLU A 342 9.39 -21.34 -16.42
N ALA A 343 8.81 -20.58 -17.35
CA ALA A 343 7.47 -20.04 -17.21
C ALA A 343 6.42 -21.16 -17.29
N GLU A 344 5.36 -21.03 -16.48
CA GLU A 344 4.21 -21.94 -16.47
C GLU A 344 2.99 -21.31 -17.18
N SER A 345 3.18 -20.16 -17.83
CA SER A 345 2.16 -19.44 -18.60
C SER A 345 2.77 -18.84 -19.87
N VAL A 346 1.95 -18.67 -20.91
CA VAL A 346 2.33 -17.97 -22.14
C VAL A 346 1.92 -16.51 -22.05
N GLU A 347 2.84 -15.58 -22.31
CA GLU A 347 2.54 -14.14 -22.34
C GLU A 347 2.12 -13.74 -23.75
N VAL A 348 0.94 -13.14 -23.91
CA VAL A 348 0.46 -12.54 -25.16
C VAL A 348 0.38 -11.04 -24.96
N GLU A 349 1.35 -10.32 -25.51
CA GLU A 349 1.37 -8.87 -25.50
C GLU A 349 0.74 -8.34 -26.80
N TRP A 350 -0.33 -7.58 -26.68
CA TRP A 350 -1.10 -7.08 -27.83
C TRP A 350 -0.93 -5.57 -27.98
N THR A 351 -0.93 -5.09 -29.23
CA THR A 351 -0.93 -3.65 -29.57
C THR A 351 -2.03 -3.38 -30.60
N VAL A 352 -2.99 -2.53 -30.23
CA VAL A 352 -4.15 -2.17 -31.05
C VAL A 352 -4.27 -0.65 -31.17
N GLY A 353 -4.33 -0.18 -32.40
CA GLY A 353 -4.54 1.22 -32.77
C GLY A 353 -3.41 1.77 -33.66
N PRO A 354 -3.64 2.91 -34.33
CA PRO A 354 -4.88 3.69 -34.34
C PRO A 354 -6.02 2.96 -35.06
N ILE A 355 -7.16 2.78 -34.39
CA ILE A 355 -8.30 2.07 -35.00
C ILE A 355 -8.84 2.94 -36.14
N PRO A 356 -8.93 2.44 -37.39
CA PRO A 356 -9.33 3.24 -38.54
C PRO A 356 -10.83 3.54 -38.50
N ILE A 357 -11.19 4.78 -38.81
CA ILE A 357 -12.59 5.27 -38.86
C ILE A 357 -12.93 5.98 -40.18
N GLY A 358 -12.02 5.95 -41.17
CA GLY A 358 -12.24 6.61 -42.46
C GLY A 358 -13.38 6.00 -43.29
N ASP A 359 -13.85 4.82 -42.90
CA ASP A 359 -15.03 4.14 -43.43
C ASP A 359 -16.34 4.54 -42.72
N ASN A 360 -16.29 5.47 -41.75
CA ASN A 360 -17.41 5.86 -40.88
C ASN A 360 -18.01 4.70 -40.07
N ILE A 361 -17.21 3.66 -39.78
CA ILE A 361 -17.64 2.51 -38.99
C ILE A 361 -16.88 2.51 -37.65
N GLY A 362 -17.62 2.61 -36.54
CA GLY A 362 -17.09 2.36 -35.20
C GLY A 362 -16.70 0.89 -35.03
N LYS A 363 -15.56 0.62 -34.38
CA LYS A 363 -14.99 -0.73 -34.23
C LYS A 363 -14.64 -1.02 -32.78
N GLU A 364 -15.06 -2.19 -32.34
CA GLU A 364 -14.84 -2.69 -30.98
C GLU A 364 -14.03 -3.98 -31.09
N ILE A 365 -12.73 -3.87 -30.75
CA ILE A 365 -11.71 -4.85 -31.07
C ILE A 365 -11.62 -5.89 -29.96
N ILE A 366 -11.65 -7.16 -30.35
CA ILE A 366 -11.56 -8.31 -29.45
C ILE A 366 -10.37 -9.18 -29.82
N ILE A 367 -9.80 -9.84 -28.83
CA ILE A 367 -8.99 -11.05 -29.04
C ILE A 367 -9.87 -12.25 -28.75
N ARG A 368 -9.91 -13.20 -29.68
CA ARG A 368 -10.65 -14.46 -29.52
C ARG A 368 -9.68 -15.64 -29.47
N TYR A 369 -9.93 -16.54 -28.53
CA TYR A 369 -9.24 -17.80 -28.32
C TYR A 369 -10.26 -18.93 -28.47
N ASP A 370 -10.30 -19.54 -29.66
CA ASP A 370 -11.18 -20.67 -29.95
C ASP A 370 -10.42 -21.98 -29.72
N THR A 371 -10.94 -22.83 -28.85
CA THR A 371 -10.33 -24.10 -28.44
C THR A 371 -11.26 -25.29 -28.70
N ASP A 372 -10.72 -26.49 -28.60
CA ASP A 372 -11.46 -27.74 -28.65
C ASP A 372 -12.09 -28.16 -27.30
N ILE A 373 -12.11 -27.27 -26.29
CA ILE A 373 -12.70 -27.53 -24.98
C ILE A 373 -14.23 -27.57 -25.07
N ALA A 374 -14.83 -28.65 -24.59
CA ALA A 374 -16.29 -28.81 -24.55
C ALA A 374 -16.91 -28.05 -23.36
N SER A 375 -16.96 -26.72 -23.43
CA SER A 375 -17.38 -25.86 -22.31
C SER A 375 -18.88 -25.85 -21.99
N GLN A 376 -19.72 -26.49 -22.81
CA GLN A 376 -21.18 -26.62 -22.58
C GLN A 376 -21.90 -25.29 -22.28
N SER A 377 -21.55 -24.22 -23.03
CA SER A 377 -22.06 -22.85 -22.86
C SER A 377 -21.70 -22.20 -21.52
N LYS A 378 -20.82 -22.79 -20.72
CA LYS A 378 -20.35 -22.26 -19.43
C LYS A 378 -18.99 -21.60 -19.57
N TYR A 379 -18.78 -20.56 -18.79
CA TYR A 379 -17.51 -19.85 -18.63
C TYR A 379 -17.51 -19.18 -17.26
N TYR A 380 -16.36 -18.72 -16.82
CA TYR A 380 -16.18 -18.28 -15.44
C TYR A 380 -15.43 -16.96 -15.44
N THR A 381 -15.93 -15.96 -14.71
CA THR A 381 -15.31 -14.62 -14.61
C THR A 381 -15.18 -14.21 -13.16
N ASP A 382 -14.12 -13.48 -12.83
CA ASP A 382 -13.97 -12.91 -11.49
C ASP A 382 -15.01 -11.81 -11.18
N ALA A 383 -15.29 -11.64 -9.89
CA ALA A 383 -15.92 -10.47 -9.31
C ALA A 383 -14.85 -9.62 -8.62
N ASN A 384 -14.55 -8.46 -9.20
CA ASN A 384 -13.57 -7.50 -8.70
C ASN A 384 -12.18 -8.11 -8.39
N GLY A 385 -11.78 -9.14 -9.15
CA GLY A 385 -10.51 -9.85 -8.98
C GLY A 385 -10.49 -10.90 -7.87
N ARG A 386 -11.59 -11.07 -7.11
CA ARG A 386 -11.68 -11.97 -5.95
C ARG A 386 -12.45 -13.25 -6.30
N GLU A 387 -13.71 -13.37 -5.90
CA GLU A 387 -14.52 -14.58 -6.15
C GLU A 387 -14.76 -14.79 -7.65
N VAL A 388 -15.09 -16.01 -8.03
CA VAL A 388 -15.39 -16.34 -9.42
C VAL A 388 -16.79 -16.89 -9.55
N LEU A 389 -17.56 -16.31 -10.46
CA LEU A 389 -18.91 -16.73 -10.76
C LEU A 389 -18.96 -17.58 -12.03
N GLU A 390 -19.71 -18.68 -11.95
CA GLU A 390 -20.13 -19.43 -13.14
C GLU A 390 -21.12 -18.58 -13.96
N ARG A 391 -20.79 -18.40 -15.23
CA ARG A 391 -21.63 -17.75 -16.23
C ARG A 391 -22.11 -18.80 -17.22
N LYS A 392 -23.36 -18.66 -17.66
CA LYS A 392 -23.93 -19.51 -18.72
C LYS A 392 -24.48 -18.60 -19.81
N ARG A 393 -24.04 -18.84 -21.05
CA ARG A 393 -24.50 -18.09 -22.22
C ARG A 393 -26.03 -18.16 -22.31
N ASP A 394 -26.65 -17.02 -22.57
CA ASP A 394 -28.10 -16.85 -22.77
C ASP A 394 -28.96 -17.28 -21.57
N TYR A 395 -28.42 -17.16 -20.35
CA TYR A 395 -29.10 -17.61 -19.13
C TYR A 395 -28.98 -16.61 -17.98
N ARG A 396 -30.01 -16.57 -17.12
CA ARG A 396 -30.02 -15.85 -15.84
C ARG A 396 -30.60 -16.77 -14.77
N PRO A 397 -29.96 -16.91 -13.60
CA PRO A 397 -30.40 -17.85 -12.57
C PRO A 397 -31.71 -17.45 -11.89
N THR A 398 -31.98 -16.15 -11.80
CA THR A 398 -33.07 -15.61 -10.96
C THR A 398 -34.34 -15.20 -11.69
N TRP A 399 -34.36 -15.20 -13.03
CA TRP A 399 -35.56 -14.90 -13.82
C TRP A 399 -35.52 -15.56 -15.20
N ASN A 400 -36.67 -15.64 -15.87
CA ASN A 400 -36.75 -16.13 -17.24
C ASN A 400 -36.16 -15.09 -18.21
N TYR A 401 -34.98 -15.35 -18.75
CA TYR A 401 -34.25 -14.41 -19.61
C TYR A 401 -34.70 -14.51 -21.07
N THR A 402 -35.25 -13.42 -21.60
CA THR A 402 -35.50 -13.27 -23.03
C THR A 402 -34.24 -12.78 -23.72
N VAL A 403 -33.68 -13.61 -24.59
CA VAL A 403 -32.47 -13.29 -25.35
C VAL A 403 -32.81 -12.31 -26.47
N VAL A 404 -32.36 -11.06 -26.34
CA VAL A 404 -32.52 -10.01 -27.36
C VAL A 404 -31.18 -9.67 -28.01
N GLU A 405 -30.10 -9.63 -27.21
CA GLU A 405 -28.74 -9.38 -27.66
C GLU A 405 -27.85 -10.59 -27.33
N THR A 406 -27.56 -11.43 -28.33
CA THR A 406 -26.82 -12.70 -28.16
C THR A 406 -25.34 -12.51 -27.83
N VAL A 407 -24.80 -11.32 -28.07
CA VAL A 407 -23.39 -10.98 -27.77
C VAL A 407 -23.31 -10.14 -26.50
N SER A 408 -23.82 -8.90 -26.51
CA SER A 408 -23.63 -7.96 -25.41
C SER A 408 -24.33 -8.38 -24.12
N GLY A 409 -25.39 -9.19 -24.19
CA GLY A 409 -26.03 -9.82 -23.03
C GLY A 409 -25.21 -10.93 -22.37
N ASN A 410 -24.11 -11.35 -22.99
CA ASN A 410 -23.19 -12.39 -22.53
C ASN A 410 -21.77 -11.86 -22.25
N TYR A 411 -21.59 -10.54 -22.23
CA TYR A 411 -20.35 -9.92 -21.77
C TYR A 411 -20.42 -9.66 -20.27
N TYR A 412 -19.33 -9.97 -19.57
CA TYR A 412 -19.14 -9.76 -18.14
C TYR A 412 -17.81 -9.03 -17.89
N PRO A 413 -17.68 -8.32 -16.76
CA PRO A 413 -16.43 -7.67 -16.40
C PRO A 413 -15.38 -8.73 -16.01
N ILE A 414 -14.14 -8.49 -16.45
CA ILE A 414 -12.96 -9.32 -16.15
C ILE A 414 -11.91 -8.38 -15.56
N ASN A 415 -11.68 -8.44 -14.24
CA ASN A 415 -10.69 -7.57 -13.58
C ASN A 415 -9.36 -8.27 -13.34
N SER A 416 -9.32 -9.60 -13.49
CA SER A 416 -8.16 -10.44 -13.27
C SER A 416 -8.10 -11.69 -14.16
N ARG A 417 -9.23 -12.38 -14.39
CA ARG A 417 -9.24 -13.72 -15.01
C ARG A 417 -10.59 -14.12 -15.60
N ILE A 418 -10.54 -14.87 -16.70
CA ILE A 418 -11.66 -15.57 -17.32
C ILE A 418 -11.21 -16.99 -17.71
N TRP A 419 -12.09 -17.99 -17.63
CA TRP A 419 -11.78 -19.32 -18.15
C TRP A 419 -12.98 -20.11 -18.67
N ILE A 420 -12.66 -21.16 -19.42
CA ILE A 420 -13.56 -22.24 -19.83
C ILE A 420 -12.92 -23.57 -19.45
N LYS A 421 -13.75 -24.59 -19.22
CA LYS A 421 -13.27 -25.94 -18.89
C LYS A 421 -14.19 -27.04 -19.41
N ASP A 422 -13.63 -28.22 -19.59
CA ASP A 422 -14.35 -29.50 -19.63
C ASP A 422 -13.99 -30.33 -18.39
N ASP A 423 -14.26 -31.63 -18.39
CA ASP A 423 -13.98 -32.51 -17.24
C ASP A 423 -12.47 -32.66 -16.95
N ASN A 424 -11.62 -32.47 -17.96
CA ASN A 424 -10.18 -32.78 -17.88
C ASN A 424 -9.28 -31.56 -18.07
N ARG A 425 -9.75 -30.53 -18.79
CA ARG A 425 -8.94 -29.40 -19.26
C ARG A 425 -9.59 -28.08 -18.91
N GLN A 426 -8.78 -27.11 -18.47
CA GLN A 426 -9.17 -25.72 -18.26
C GLN A 426 -8.20 -24.79 -18.99
N PHE A 427 -8.76 -23.85 -19.75
CA PHE A 427 -8.03 -22.76 -20.39
C PHE A 427 -8.40 -21.45 -19.72
N THR A 428 -7.42 -20.79 -19.10
CA THR A 428 -7.60 -19.54 -18.36
C THR A 428 -6.80 -18.42 -19.01
N VAL A 429 -7.39 -17.24 -19.09
CA VAL A 429 -6.75 -16.00 -19.52
C VAL A 429 -6.71 -15.03 -18.33
N LEU A 430 -5.52 -14.58 -17.94
CA LEU A 430 -5.34 -13.50 -16.97
C LEU A 430 -5.17 -12.16 -17.70
N THR A 431 -5.76 -11.09 -17.16
CA THR A 431 -5.75 -9.75 -17.77
C THR A 431 -4.95 -8.75 -16.94
N ASP A 432 -4.22 -7.83 -17.60
CA ASP A 432 -3.41 -6.80 -16.92
C ASP A 432 -4.18 -5.52 -16.54
N ARG A 433 -5.48 -5.51 -16.84
CA ARG A 433 -6.43 -4.41 -16.60
C ARG A 433 -7.87 -4.96 -16.58
N SER A 434 -8.82 -4.11 -16.25
CA SER A 434 -10.24 -4.42 -16.41
C SER A 434 -10.63 -4.44 -17.89
N GLU A 435 -11.33 -5.50 -18.31
CA GLU A 435 -11.79 -5.70 -19.68
C GLU A 435 -13.19 -6.34 -19.68
N GLY A 436 -13.93 -6.21 -20.78
CA GLY A 436 -15.17 -6.94 -21.02
C GLY A 436 -14.93 -8.19 -21.86
N GLY A 437 -15.53 -9.31 -21.49
CA GLY A 437 -15.44 -10.53 -22.28
C GLY A 437 -16.47 -11.58 -21.93
N GLY A 438 -16.43 -12.70 -22.65
CA GLY A 438 -17.37 -13.80 -22.47
C GLY A 438 -17.09 -14.98 -23.39
N SER A 439 -18.01 -15.95 -23.40
CA SER A 439 -17.95 -17.13 -24.26
C SER A 439 -19.17 -17.17 -25.19
N ILE A 440 -19.05 -16.57 -26.38
CA ILE A 440 -20.16 -16.44 -27.35
C ILE A 440 -20.42 -17.74 -28.12
N GLN A 441 -19.43 -18.64 -28.20
CA GLN A 441 -19.55 -19.98 -28.74
C GLN A 441 -18.86 -21.00 -27.84
N ASN A 442 -19.24 -22.28 -27.91
CA ASN A 442 -18.60 -23.32 -27.10
C ASN A 442 -17.11 -23.42 -27.40
N GLY A 443 -16.30 -23.66 -26.36
CA GLY A 443 -14.85 -23.75 -26.48
C GLY A 443 -14.14 -22.41 -26.73
N SER A 444 -14.85 -21.28 -26.69
CA SER A 444 -14.27 -19.97 -27.02
C SER A 444 -14.25 -19.02 -25.82
N ILE A 445 -13.18 -18.24 -25.71
CA ILE A 445 -13.12 -17.03 -24.89
C ILE A 445 -12.86 -15.86 -25.83
N GLU A 446 -13.65 -14.80 -25.73
CA GLU A 446 -13.33 -13.51 -26.33
C GLU A 446 -13.26 -12.41 -25.28
N ILE A 447 -12.29 -11.51 -25.47
CA ILE A 447 -12.01 -10.37 -24.58
C ILE A 447 -11.85 -9.14 -25.45
N MET A 448 -12.64 -8.10 -25.16
CA MET A 448 -12.57 -6.81 -25.83
C MET A 448 -11.43 -5.98 -25.23
N VAL A 449 -10.48 -5.59 -26.09
CA VAL A 449 -9.21 -4.96 -25.67
C VAL A 449 -9.15 -3.46 -25.98
N HIS A 450 -9.93 -2.99 -26.97
CA HIS A 450 -9.98 -1.57 -27.34
C HIS A 450 -11.26 -1.24 -28.12
N ARG A 451 -11.74 0.00 -28.03
CA ARG A 451 -12.98 0.47 -28.66
C ARG A 451 -12.77 1.87 -29.24
N ARG A 452 -13.24 2.09 -30.47
CA ARG A 452 -13.32 3.43 -31.05
C ARG A 452 -14.64 3.57 -31.79
N ILE A 453 -15.53 4.39 -31.24
CA ILE A 453 -16.95 4.48 -31.60
C ILE A 453 -17.25 5.90 -32.06
N LEU A 454 -18.21 6.04 -32.99
CA LEU A 454 -18.51 7.31 -33.67
C LEU A 454 -19.82 7.98 -33.22
N ASN A 455 -20.56 7.34 -32.32
CA ASN A 455 -21.82 7.85 -31.79
C ASN A 455 -21.79 7.86 -30.26
N ASP A 456 -22.55 8.79 -29.68
CA ASP A 456 -22.91 8.81 -28.26
C ASP A 456 -24.09 7.84 -28.03
N ASP A 457 -24.13 7.18 -26.87
CA ASP A 457 -25.22 6.26 -26.50
C ASP A 457 -26.36 6.94 -25.74
N SER A 458 -26.32 8.26 -25.58
CA SER A 458 -27.34 9.14 -25.00
C SER A 458 -27.73 8.82 -23.56
N LEU A 459 -26.72 8.46 -22.77
CA LEU A 459 -26.84 8.23 -21.32
C LEU A 459 -26.29 9.39 -20.47
N GLY A 460 -25.86 10.49 -21.09
CA GLY A 460 -25.54 11.75 -20.42
C GLY A 460 -24.15 12.31 -20.69
N VAL A 461 -23.20 11.50 -21.17
CA VAL A 461 -21.82 11.96 -21.46
C VAL A 461 -21.78 12.96 -22.63
N GLY A 462 -22.62 12.75 -23.65
CA GLY A 462 -22.77 13.65 -24.79
C GLY A 462 -21.56 13.66 -25.72
N GLU A 463 -20.76 12.60 -25.72
CA GLU A 463 -19.53 12.43 -26.50
C GLU A 463 -19.41 10.98 -26.96
N ALA A 464 -19.01 10.77 -28.22
CA ALA A 464 -18.62 9.45 -28.68
C ALA A 464 -17.27 9.03 -28.07
N LEU A 465 -17.10 7.74 -27.77
CA LEU A 465 -15.81 7.19 -27.32
C LEU A 465 -14.81 7.12 -28.50
N ASN A 466 -14.22 8.26 -28.83
CA ASN A 466 -13.33 8.45 -29.98
C ASN A 466 -11.96 9.03 -29.55
N GLU A 467 -11.28 8.30 -28.67
CA GLU A 467 -10.04 8.75 -28.05
C GLU A 467 -8.92 9.00 -29.08
N SER A 468 -8.19 10.10 -28.90
CA SER A 468 -7.05 10.48 -29.74
C SER A 468 -5.87 10.98 -28.91
N ALA A 469 -4.65 10.72 -29.41
CA ALA A 469 -3.40 11.21 -28.84
C ALA A 469 -2.40 11.44 -29.99
N TYR A 470 -1.55 12.46 -29.86
CA TYR A 470 -0.53 12.79 -30.88
C TYR A 470 -1.09 12.97 -32.31
N GLY A 471 -2.30 13.52 -32.43
CA GLY A 471 -2.97 13.77 -33.71
C GLY A 471 -3.55 12.53 -34.41
N GLN A 472 -3.57 11.37 -33.75
CA GLN A 472 -4.11 10.12 -34.29
C GLN A 472 -5.03 9.43 -33.27
N GLY A 473 -5.75 8.38 -33.69
CA GLY A 473 -6.52 7.55 -32.76
C GLY A 473 -5.62 6.89 -31.72
N LEU A 474 -6.11 6.76 -30.49
CA LEU A 474 -5.31 6.20 -29.38
C LEU A 474 -4.84 4.77 -29.67
N VAL A 475 -3.56 4.50 -29.39
CA VAL A 475 -2.96 3.16 -29.44
C VAL A 475 -2.90 2.60 -28.03
N VAL A 476 -3.40 1.39 -27.83
CA VAL A 476 -3.38 0.70 -26.55
C VAL A 476 -2.54 -0.58 -26.68
N ARG A 477 -1.63 -0.76 -25.72
CA ARG A 477 -0.86 -1.99 -25.54
C ARG A 477 -1.21 -2.64 -24.21
N GLY A 478 -1.37 -3.95 -24.20
CA GLY A 478 -1.68 -4.72 -22.99
C GLY A 478 -1.20 -6.15 -23.07
N ARG A 479 -1.48 -6.91 -22.00
CA ARG A 479 -0.97 -8.27 -21.84
C ARG A 479 -2.05 -9.21 -21.34
N HIS A 480 -2.12 -10.38 -21.96
CA HIS A 480 -2.81 -11.55 -21.45
C HIS A 480 -1.80 -12.63 -21.06
N PHE A 481 -2.09 -13.39 -20.00
CA PHE A 481 -1.34 -14.59 -19.65
C PHE A 481 -2.22 -15.81 -19.82
N LEU A 482 -1.79 -16.73 -20.68
CA LEU A 482 -2.52 -17.95 -21.00
C LEU A 482 -2.05 -19.09 -20.12
N LEU A 483 -2.99 -19.75 -19.47
CA LEU A 483 -2.77 -20.91 -18.61
C LEU A 483 -3.59 -22.09 -19.14
N VAL A 484 -2.93 -23.23 -19.25
CA VAL A 484 -3.56 -24.50 -19.62
C VAL A 484 -3.26 -25.49 -18.50
N GLU A 485 -4.31 -25.86 -17.77
CA GLU A 485 -4.23 -26.69 -16.55
C GLU A 485 -5.42 -27.64 -16.41
N PRO A 486 -5.28 -28.80 -15.73
CA PRO A 486 -6.44 -29.59 -15.33
C PRO A 486 -7.28 -28.81 -14.30
N PRO A 487 -8.63 -28.89 -14.33
CA PRO A 487 -9.49 -28.11 -13.45
C PRO A 487 -9.12 -28.21 -11.96
N ALA A 488 -8.82 -29.43 -11.48
CA ALA A 488 -8.49 -29.70 -10.08
C ALA A 488 -7.21 -29.00 -9.55
N SER A 489 -6.31 -28.57 -10.45
CA SER A 489 -5.08 -27.88 -10.07
C SER A 489 -4.98 -26.45 -10.62
N SER A 490 -5.94 -25.99 -11.42
CA SER A 490 -5.83 -24.71 -12.13
C SER A 490 -5.81 -23.51 -11.17
N ALA A 491 -6.56 -23.60 -10.07
CA ALA A 491 -6.69 -22.58 -9.04
C ALA A 491 -5.36 -22.01 -8.56
N ARG A 492 -4.41 -22.87 -8.18
CA ARG A 492 -3.09 -22.40 -7.69
C ARG A 492 -2.35 -21.54 -8.70
N TYR A 493 -2.45 -21.83 -9.98
CA TYR A 493 -1.73 -21.10 -11.02
C TYR A 493 -2.40 -19.78 -11.33
N HIS A 494 -3.73 -19.76 -11.53
CA HIS A 494 -4.41 -18.51 -11.86
C HIS A 494 -4.49 -17.55 -10.67
N ARG A 495 -4.66 -18.05 -9.43
CA ARG A 495 -4.69 -17.24 -8.20
C ARG A 495 -3.34 -16.56 -7.97
N ILE A 496 -2.25 -17.34 -7.94
CA ILE A 496 -0.90 -16.80 -7.73
C ILE A 496 -0.49 -15.91 -8.92
N GLY A 497 -0.77 -16.35 -10.15
CA GLY A 497 -0.47 -15.60 -11.37
C GLY A 497 -1.16 -14.24 -11.43
N SER A 498 -2.46 -14.16 -11.11
CA SER A 498 -3.19 -12.89 -11.08
C SER A 498 -2.66 -11.96 -9.99
N GLN A 499 -2.31 -12.51 -8.82
CA GLN A 499 -1.79 -11.71 -7.71
C GLN A 499 -0.43 -11.12 -8.09
N ARG A 500 0.46 -11.90 -8.72
CA ARG A 500 1.75 -11.43 -9.23
C ARG A 500 1.61 -10.41 -10.37
N LEU A 501 0.56 -10.51 -11.18
CA LEU A 501 0.28 -9.52 -12.22
C LEU A 501 -0.23 -8.19 -11.61
N TYR A 502 -1.07 -8.28 -10.59
CA TYR A 502 -1.62 -7.12 -9.87
C TYR A 502 -0.55 -6.41 -9.01
N MET A 503 0.27 -7.18 -8.30
CA MET A 503 1.35 -6.72 -7.41
C MET A 503 2.74 -7.00 -8.03
N HIS A 504 2.90 -6.71 -9.32
CA HIS A 504 4.15 -6.96 -10.03
C HIS A 504 5.31 -6.13 -9.46
N PRO A 505 6.55 -6.65 -9.38
CA PRO A 505 7.67 -5.88 -8.85
C PRO A 505 7.88 -4.54 -9.56
N ILE A 506 8.28 -3.54 -8.79
CA ILE A 506 8.49 -2.17 -9.28
C ILE A 506 9.98 -1.96 -9.57
N ALA A 507 10.27 -1.52 -10.79
CA ALA A 507 11.63 -1.19 -11.21
C ALA A 507 11.93 0.30 -11.01
N THR A 508 13.01 0.57 -10.29
CA THR A 508 13.63 1.88 -10.16
C THR A 508 15.05 1.86 -10.73
N PHE A 509 15.43 2.94 -11.39
CA PHE A 509 16.69 3.05 -12.12
C PHE A 509 17.57 4.12 -11.48
N ALA A 510 18.88 3.87 -11.39
CA ALA A 510 19.85 4.89 -10.98
C ALA A 510 21.03 4.95 -11.95
N THR A 511 21.56 6.16 -12.14
CA THR A 511 22.61 6.49 -13.13
C THR A 511 23.80 7.18 -12.45
N ASN A 512 24.85 7.48 -13.22
CA ASN A 512 26.09 8.13 -12.73
C ASN A 512 26.74 7.38 -11.56
N LEU A 513 26.75 6.05 -11.63
CA LEU A 513 27.19 5.20 -10.54
C LEU A 513 28.70 4.94 -10.60
N GLN A 514 29.27 4.72 -9.41
CA GLN A 514 30.59 4.12 -9.25
C GLN A 514 30.58 2.66 -9.74
N ASP A 515 31.76 2.03 -9.82
CA ASP A 515 31.86 0.59 -10.07
C ASP A 515 31.15 -0.26 -9.01
N TYR A 516 30.95 -1.55 -9.33
CA TYR A 516 30.25 -2.49 -8.46
C TYR A 516 30.88 -2.57 -7.08
N GLU A 517 32.21 -2.63 -7.00
CA GLU A 517 32.96 -2.78 -5.76
C GLU A 517 32.74 -1.57 -4.84
N SER A 518 32.83 -0.37 -5.39
CA SER A 518 32.59 0.88 -4.66
C SER A 518 31.14 1.03 -4.22
N TYR A 519 30.18 0.70 -5.10
CA TYR A 519 28.76 0.66 -4.72
C TYR A 519 28.50 -0.39 -3.62
N SER A 520 29.12 -1.56 -3.75
CA SER A 520 28.96 -2.68 -2.83
C SER A 520 29.55 -2.40 -1.46
N ALA A 521 30.63 -1.62 -1.37
CA ALA A 521 31.14 -1.15 -0.09
C ALA A 521 30.15 -0.23 0.65
N ALA A 522 29.41 0.62 -0.08
CA ALA A 522 28.55 1.65 0.49
C ALA A 522 27.12 1.19 0.83
N TYR A 523 26.53 0.31 0.00
CA TYR A 523 25.10 0.01 0.02
C TYR A 523 24.79 -1.48 0.13
N TYR A 524 23.59 -1.82 0.62
CA TYR A 524 22.99 -3.15 0.52
C TYR A 524 22.39 -3.36 -0.87
N GLN A 525 22.70 -4.49 -1.51
CA GLN A 525 22.15 -4.87 -2.82
C GLN A 525 20.90 -5.74 -2.68
N THR A 526 20.73 -6.36 -1.52
CA THR A 526 19.63 -7.26 -1.18
C THR A 526 19.11 -6.86 0.18
N TRP A 527 17.80 -6.72 0.29
CA TRP A 527 17.13 -6.45 1.54
C TRP A 527 15.72 -7.06 1.53
N SER A 528 15.27 -7.56 2.68
CA SER A 528 13.92 -8.07 2.87
C SER A 528 13.39 -7.62 4.22
N ALA A 529 12.12 -7.23 4.25
CA ALA A 529 11.41 -6.99 5.49
C ALA A 529 11.14 -8.27 6.29
N LEU A 530 11.20 -9.43 5.62
CA LEU A 530 10.84 -10.73 6.16
C LEU A 530 12.07 -11.59 6.43
N THR A 531 12.02 -12.32 7.54
CA THR A 531 13.03 -13.34 7.87
C THR A 531 12.69 -14.69 7.26
N ASP A 532 11.38 -14.99 7.15
CA ASP A 532 10.84 -16.21 6.58
C ASP A 532 9.66 -15.88 5.66
N THR A 533 9.39 -16.76 4.69
CA THR A 533 8.30 -16.60 3.73
C THR A 533 6.96 -17.03 4.32
N LEU A 534 5.89 -16.31 4.00
CA LEU A 534 4.53 -16.69 4.40
C LEU A 534 3.90 -17.68 3.41
N PRO A 535 2.85 -18.43 3.81
CA PRO A 535 2.18 -19.38 2.91
C PRO A 535 1.64 -18.72 1.63
N LEU A 536 1.70 -19.44 0.51
CA LEU A 536 1.29 -18.91 -0.80
C LEU A 536 -0.19 -18.52 -0.89
N ASN A 537 -1.05 -19.08 -0.03
CA ASN A 537 -2.48 -18.72 0.05
C ASN A 537 -2.77 -17.49 0.92
N VAL A 538 -1.73 -16.81 1.43
CA VAL A 538 -1.83 -15.53 2.14
C VAL A 538 -1.33 -14.40 1.22
N HIS A 539 -2.00 -13.26 1.28
CA HIS A 539 -1.57 -12.03 0.61
C HIS A 539 -1.61 -10.84 1.58
N LEU A 540 -0.55 -10.03 1.59
CA LEU A 540 -0.49 -8.76 2.31
C LEU A 540 -1.15 -7.68 1.45
N LEU A 541 -2.44 -7.46 1.69
CA LEU A 541 -3.25 -6.50 0.94
C LEU A 541 -2.91 -5.05 1.29
N THR A 542 -2.54 -4.77 2.53
CA THR A 542 -2.14 -3.42 2.97
C THR A 542 -1.10 -3.52 4.07
N LEU A 543 -0.04 -2.72 3.95
CA LEU A 543 0.84 -2.33 5.05
C LEU A 543 1.03 -0.82 4.93
N ASP A 544 0.45 -0.07 5.86
CA ASP A 544 0.47 1.38 5.88
C ASP A 544 0.88 1.88 7.28
N GLN A 545 1.46 3.07 7.34
CA GLN A 545 1.85 3.72 8.58
C GLN A 545 0.85 4.85 8.88
N LEU A 546 0.02 4.63 9.89
CA LEU A 546 -1.04 5.57 10.30
C LEU A 546 -0.49 6.73 11.12
N GLY A 547 0.58 6.46 11.88
CA GLY A 547 1.32 7.41 12.70
C GLY A 547 2.72 6.86 13.01
N PRO A 548 3.51 7.55 13.85
CA PRO A 548 4.92 7.21 14.08
C PRO A 548 5.18 5.76 14.53
N LYS A 549 4.23 5.14 15.24
CA LYS A 549 4.32 3.76 15.76
C LYS A 549 3.09 2.91 15.44
N ASP A 550 2.14 3.45 14.68
CA ASP A 550 0.86 2.81 14.41
C ASP A 550 0.80 2.36 12.95
N TYR A 551 0.47 1.09 12.74
CA TYR A 551 0.47 0.47 11.43
C TYR A 551 -0.89 -0.15 11.14
N LEU A 552 -1.35 0.02 9.91
CA LEU A 552 -2.53 -0.65 9.38
C LEU A 552 -2.09 -1.85 8.54
N ILE A 553 -2.59 -3.02 8.88
CA ILE A 553 -2.26 -4.27 8.22
C ILE A 553 -3.55 -4.90 7.72
N ARG A 554 -3.57 -5.29 6.45
CA ARG A 554 -4.60 -6.17 5.90
C ARG A 554 -3.96 -7.40 5.31
N VAL A 555 -4.45 -8.55 5.74
CA VAL A 555 -4.06 -9.85 5.22
C VAL A 555 -5.29 -10.56 4.71
N GLU A 556 -5.16 -11.25 3.58
CA GLU A 556 -6.25 -12.01 3.00
C GLU A 556 -5.85 -13.44 2.63
N HIS A 557 -6.83 -14.32 2.68
CA HIS A 557 -6.80 -15.61 2.01
C HIS A 557 -7.61 -15.50 0.73
N TYR A 558 -6.95 -15.61 -0.42
CA TYR A 558 -7.53 -15.24 -1.71
C TYR A 558 -7.97 -16.42 -2.59
N PHE A 559 -7.83 -17.65 -2.06
CA PHE A 559 -8.43 -18.88 -2.60
C PHE A 559 -9.84 -19.10 -2.03
N GLU A 560 -10.72 -19.63 -2.87
CA GLU A 560 -12.08 -20.03 -2.51
C GLU A 560 -12.11 -21.39 -1.82
N LEU A 561 -13.21 -21.69 -1.13
CA LEU A 561 -13.41 -23.00 -0.51
C LEU A 561 -13.49 -24.09 -1.59
N LEU A 562 -12.79 -25.21 -1.40
CA LEU A 562 -12.72 -26.35 -2.34
C LEU A 562 -12.13 -26.03 -3.74
N GLU A 563 -11.44 -24.91 -3.89
CA GLU A 563 -10.82 -24.52 -5.17
C GLU A 563 -9.50 -25.28 -5.46
N ASP A 564 -8.72 -25.59 -4.41
CA ASP A 564 -7.47 -26.34 -4.45
C ASP A 564 -7.30 -27.19 -3.17
N ASP A 565 -6.89 -28.45 -3.31
CA ASP A 565 -6.75 -29.41 -2.20
C ASP A 565 -5.76 -28.99 -1.10
N THR A 566 -4.82 -28.08 -1.42
CA THR A 566 -3.78 -27.59 -0.52
C THR A 566 -4.07 -26.16 -0.06
N PHE A 567 -4.33 -25.27 -1.02
CA PHE A 567 -4.38 -23.82 -0.78
C PHE A 567 -5.77 -23.30 -0.38
N SER A 568 -6.83 -24.10 -0.49
CA SER A 568 -8.18 -23.77 -0.02
C SER A 568 -8.47 -24.19 1.42
N LYS A 569 -7.44 -24.42 2.23
CA LYS A 569 -7.55 -24.78 3.65
C LYS A 569 -7.22 -23.58 4.54
N PRO A 570 -7.83 -23.48 5.74
CA PRO A 570 -7.45 -22.46 6.71
C PRO A 570 -5.95 -22.44 6.97
N VAL A 571 -5.38 -21.24 7.09
CA VAL A 571 -3.96 -21.04 7.28
C VAL A 571 -3.72 -20.21 8.55
N THR A 572 -2.76 -20.60 9.36
CA THR A 572 -2.34 -19.85 10.56
C THR A 572 -0.90 -19.42 10.40
N PHE A 573 -0.63 -18.15 10.68
CA PHE A 573 0.72 -17.58 10.64
C PHE A 573 0.87 -16.48 11.70
N ASP A 574 2.11 -16.19 12.06
CA ASP A 574 2.44 -15.17 13.05
C ASP A 574 2.60 -13.81 12.38
N LEU A 575 1.74 -12.84 12.74
CA LEU A 575 1.80 -11.45 12.27
C LEU A 575 3.12 -10.76 12.66
N GLN A 576 3.72 -11.14 13.79
CA GLN A 576 5.00 -10.56 14.23
C GLN A 576 6.11 -10.81 13.21
N SER A 577 6.04 -11.89 12.42
CA SER A 577 7.00 -12.18 11.36
C SER A 577 7.07 -11.07 10.29
N LEU A 578 5.96 -10.38 10.03
CA LEU A 578 5.87 -9.24 9.12
C LEU A 578 6.48 -7.96 9.72
N PHE A 579 6.49 -7.87 11.05
CA PHE A 579 6.84 -6.67 11.80
C PHE A 579 8.27 -6.66 12.34
N LYS A 580 9.01 -7.79 12.30
CA LYS A 580 10.37 -7.86 12.88
C LYS A 580 11.32 -6.76 12.40
N SER A 581 11.19 -6.30 11.15
CA SER A 581 12.01 -5.22 10.58
C SER A 581 11.64 -3.82 11.06
N ILE A 582 10.41 -3.63 11.54
CA ILE A 582 9.89 -2.35 12.04
C ILE A 582 9.81 -2.31 13.57
N GLY A 583 9.65 -3.44 14.25
CA GLY A 583 9.71 -3.60 15.71
C GLY A 583 8.81 -4.70 16.27
N LEU A 584 8.62 -4.72 17.60
CA LEU A 584 7.71 -5.67 18.24
C LEU A 584 6.28 -5.12 18.24
N ILE A 585 5.34 -5.98 17.86
CA ILE A 585 3.91 -5.74 18.01
C ILE A 585 3.58 -5.84 19.50
N SER A 586 3.24 -4.72 20.12
CA SER A 586 2.86 -4.69 21.54
C SER A 586 1.36 -4.95 21.75
N ASN A 587 0.56 -4.50 20.79
CA ASN A 587 -0.88 -4.58 20.82
C ASN A 587 -1.38 -4.68 19.37
N THR A 588 -2.38 -5.53 19.16
CA THR A 588 -3.15 -5.59 17.91
C THR A 588 -4.63 -5.40 18.21
N VAL A 589 -5.25 -4.45 17.54
CA VAL A 589 -6.71 -4.31 17.51
C VAL A 589 -7.21 -4.78 16.15
N GLU A 590 -8.08 -5.78 16.14
CA GLU A 590 -8.77 -6.17 14.91
C GLU A 590 -9.90 -5.16 14.61
N LEU A 591 -9.90 -4.64 13.40
CA LEU A 591 -10.82 -3.61 12.94
C LEU A 591 -11.73 -4.15 11.84
N THR A 592 -12.82 -3.43 11.57
CA THR A 592 -13.59 -3.59 10.33
C THR A 592 -12.71 -3.38 9.10
N LEU A 593 -13.17 -3.81 7.92
CA LEU A 593 -12.38 -3.74 6.68
C LEU A 593 -11.91 -2.31 6.35
N SER A 594 -12.76 -1.31 6.59
CA SER A 594 -12.47 0.12 6.43
C SER A 594 -11.57 0.72 7.52
N ALA A 595 -11.20 -0.06 8.54
CA ALA A 595 -10.35 0.35 9.66
C ALA A 595 -10.89 1.54 10.47
N ASN A 596 -12.22 1.67 10.56
CA ASN A 596 -12.90 2.78 11.24
C ASN A 596 -13.65 2.37 12.52
N LEU A 597 -13.67 1.08 12.84
CA LEU A 597 -14.37 0.55 14.00
C LEU A 597 -13.67 -0.72 14.50
N PRO A 598 -13.42 -0.89 15.80
CA PRO A 598 -13.03 -2.19 16.35
C PRO A 598 -14.04 -3.29 16.01
N LEU A 599 -13.56 -4.45 15.59
CA LEU A 599 -14.45 -5.54 15.17
C LEU A 599 -15.36 -6.02 16.32
N SER A 600 -14.87 -5.94 17.57
CA SER A 600 -15.62 -6.24 18.81
C SER A 600 -16.87 -5.37 18.98
N ASP A 601 -16.87 -4.17 18.40
CA ASP A 601 -17.91 -3.16 18.58
C ASP A 601 -18.93 -3.20 17.45
N MET A 602 -18.65 -3.96 16.37
CA MET A 602 -19.57 -4.12 15.26
C MET A 602 -20.87 -4.77 15.73
N ARG A 603 -22.00 -4.17 15.32
CA ARG A 603 -23.35 -4.71 15.51
C ARG A 603 -24.04 -4.76 14.14
N ARG A 604 -24.57 -5.92 13.76
CA ARG A 604 -25.30 -6.12 12.51
C ARG A 604 -26.78 -6.37 12.79
N LEU A 605 -27.64 -5.99 11.84
CA LEU A 605 -29.03 -6.38 11.86
C LEU A 605 -29.15 -7.89 11.66
N ASN A 606 -30.08 -8.52 12.37
CA ASN A 606 -30.40 -9.93 12.25
C ASN A 606 -31.57 -10.14 11.29
N TRP A 607 -31.42 -11.08 10.37
CA TRP A 607 -32.40 -11.42 9.34
C TRP A 607 -32.77 -12.89 9.45
N ILE A 608 -34.02 -13.20 9.10
CA ILE A 608 -34.47 -14.57 8.84
C ILE A 608 -34.65 -14.70 7.33
N THR A 609 -33.92 -15.62 6.71
CA THR A 609 -34.03 -15.89 5.27
C THR A 609 -35.23 -16.81 4.98
N GLY A 610 -35.64 -16.88 3.72
CA GLY A 610 -36.82 -17.65 3.29
C GLY A 610 -36.75 -19.15 3.62
N ASP A 611 -35.55 -19.68 3.81
CA ASP A 611 -35.25 -21.05 4.25
C ASP A 611 -35.20 -21.21 5.78
N GLY A 612 -35.49 -20.15 6.54
CA GLY A 612 -35.55 -20.17 8.00
C GLY A 612 -34.20 -20.03 8.70
N GLN A 613 -33.11 -19.77 7.96
CA GLN A 613 -31.81 -19.52 8.59
C GLN A 613 -31.76 -18.14 9.24
N LEU A 614 -31.20 -18.09 10.46
CA LEU A 614 -30.90 -16.86 11.16
C LEU A 614 -29.52 -16.36 10.73
N SER A 615 -29.41 -15.09 10.36
CA SER A 615 -28.13 -14.47 9.97
C SER A 615 -27.24 -14.12 11.17
N GLU A 616 -27.47 -14.73 12.34
CA GLU A 616 -26.79 -14.36 13.58
C GLU A 616 -25.30 -14.66 13.46
N MET A 617 -24.48 -13.63 13.64
CA MET A 617 -23.05 -13.73 13.50
C MET A 617 -22.44 -13.79 14.90
N GLU A 618 -21.85 -14.91 15.26
CA GLU A 618 -21.01 -15.00 16.46
C GLU A 618 -19.71 -14.22 16.21
N ILE A 619 -19.70 -12.93 16.55
CA ILE A 619 -18.44 -12.19 16.67
C ILE A 619 -17.75 -12.72 17.93
N SER A 620 -16.64 -13.46 17.78
CA SER A 620 -15.87 -13.90 18.94
C SER A 620 -15.39 -12.66 19.71
N LYS A 621 -15.97 -12.42 20.88
CA LYS A 621 -15.74 -11.20 21.68
C LYS A 621 -14.37 -11.15 22.37
N GLU A 622 -13.57 -12.21 22.26
CA GLU A 622 -12.30 -12.30 22.97
C GLU A 622 -11.24 -12.93 22.05
N ARG A 623 -10.35 -12.09 21.51
CA ARG A 623 -8.97 -12.50 21.25
C ARG A 623 -8.06 -11.63 22.10
N SER A 624 -7.08 -12.26 22.72
CA SER A 624 -6.04 -11.54 23.46
C SER A 624 -5.38 -10.54 22.53
N LEU A 625 -5.34 -9.27 22.95
CA LEU A 625 -4.70 -8.15 22.25
C LEU A 625 -3.19 -8.37 21.98
N THR A 626 -2.61 -9.42 22.55
CA THR A 626 -1.19 -9.80 22.47
C THR A 626 -0.90 -11.04 21.61
N ASP A 627 -1.92 -11.76 21.10
CA ASP A 627 -1.68 -12.93 20.25
C ASP A 627 -1.52 -12.52 18.78
N THR A 628 -0.29 -12.64 18.29
CA THR A 628 0.05 -12.32 16.90
C THR A 628 -0.26 -13.48 15.94
N ASN A 629 -0.72 -14.64 16.42
CA ASN A 629 -1.13 -15.74 15.53
C ASN A 629 -2.50 -15.48 14.89
N ILE A 630 -2.50 -15.30 13.58
CA ILE A 630 -3.68 -15.04 12.79
C ILE A 630 -4.03 -16.29 11.99
N THR A 631 -5.24 -16.79 12.20
CA THR A 631 -5.87 -17.75 11.30
C THR A 631 -6.73 -17.02 10.27
N LEU A 632 -6.59 -17.37 9.00
CA LEU A 632 -7.46 -16.96 7.90
C LEU A 632 -8.16 -18.18 7.32
N ASN A 633 -9.48 -18.10 7.22
CA ASN A 633 -10.28 -19.03 6.43
C ASN A 633 -10.29 -18.61 4.95
N PRO A 634 -10.61 -19.53 4.02
CA PRO A 634 -10.81 -19.19 2.61
C PRO A 634 -11.67 -17.94 2.40
N MET A 635 -11.28 -17.09 1.44
CA MET A 635 -11.87 -15.78 1.12
C MET A 635 -11.80 -14.68 2.20
N GLN A 636 -11.33 -14.97 3.41
CA GLN A 636 -11.35 -14.02 4.52
C GLN A 636 -10.29 -12.91 4.33
N ILE A 637 -10.70 -11.65 4.55
CA ILE A 637 -9.78 -10.52 4.79
C ILE A 637 -9.90 -10.15 6.26
N ARG A 638 -8.76 -9.95 6.93
CA ARG A 638 -8.70 -9.42 8.29
C ARG A 638 -7.84 -8.16 8.34
N THR A 639 -8.28 -7.19 9.14
CA THR A 639 -7.67 -5.87 9.26
C THR A 639 -7.22 -5.63 10.69
N PHE A 640 -5.97 -5.20 10.87
CA PHE A 640 -5.38 -4.99 12.18
C PHE A 640 -4.74 -3.60 12.25
N GLN A 641 -4.94 -2.91 13.37
CA GLN A 641 -4.07 -1.84 13.79
C GLN A 641 -3.07 -2.41 14.79
N ALA A 642 -1.78 -2.30 14.47
CA ALA A 642 -0.69 -2.75 15.33
C ALA A 642 0.11 -1.54 15.82
N CYS A 643 0.46 -1.54 17.11
CA CYS A 643 1.35 -0.54 17.69
C CYS A 643 2.74 -1.15 17.98
N ASN A 644 3.79 -0.37 17.74
CA ASN A 644 5.17 -0.77 18.01
C ASN A 644 5.76 0.01 19.19
N LEU A 645 6.10 -0.66 20.29
CA LEU A 645 6.62 0.01 21.50
C LEU A 645 8.15 0.14 21.58
N GLY A 646 8.92 -0.37 20.62
CA GLY A 646 10.38 -0.21 20.60
C GLY A 646 11.16 -1.45 20.11
N VAL A 647 12.43 -1.54 20.49
CA VAL A 647 13.35 -2.58 20.02
C VAL A 647 13.34 -3.80 20.96
N ALA A 648 13.15 -4.99 20.39
CA ALA A 648 13.18 -6.26 21.12
C ALA A 648 14.50 -6.46 21.87
N ASN A 649 14.44 -7.00 23.09
CA ASN A 649 15.60 -7.32 23.92
C ASN A 649 16.52 -6.12 24.25
N LYS A 650 16.09 -4.89 23.98
CA LYS A 650 16.74 -3.66 24.45
C LYS A 650 15.94 -3.04 25.60
N LEU A 651 16.61 -2.24 26.42
CA LEU A 651 15.95 -1.30 27.31
C LEU A 651 15.43 -0.13 26.47
N ASN A 652 14.11 0.05 26.44
CA ASN A 652 13.44 1.11 25.71
C ASN A 652 13.19 2.28 26.67
N VAL A 653 13.93 3.37 26.46
CA VAL A 653 13.84 4.58 27.27
C VAL A 653 12.92 5.57 26.57
N HIS A 654 11.80 5.90 27.20
CA HIS A 654 10.84 6.90 26.70
C HIS A 654 11.13 8.24 27.35
N ILE A 655 11.73 9.15 26.57
CA ILE A 655 12.01 10.52 27.02
C ILE A 655 10.72 11.35 26.89
N VAL A 656 10.31 11.99 27.99
CA VAL A 656 9.06 12.76 28.07
C VAL A 656 9.34 14.22 28.44
N PRO A 657 9.49 15.10 27.42
CA PRO A 657 9.55 16.54 27.60
C PRO A 657 8.22 17.07 28.18
N HIS A 658 8.29 17.82 29.27
CA HIS A 658 7.12 18.42 29.92
C HIS A 658 7.49 19.66 30.73
N THR A 659 6.49 20.39 31.21
CA THR A 659 6.62 21.40 32.27
C THR A 659 5.58 21.10 33.35
N HIS A 660 5.89 21.46 34.59
CA HIS A 660 4.89 21.55 35.65
C HIS A 660 4.64 23.02 35.98
N ASP A 661 3.39 23.46 35.85
CA ASP A 661 3.03 24.87 36.03
C ASP A 661 2.00 25.02 37.18
N ASP A 662 2.43 25.45 38.36
CA ASP A 662 1.50 25.75 39.46
C ASP A 662 0.47 26.82 39.07
N VAL A 663 -0.81 26.48 39.12
CA VAL A 663 -1.93 27.42 38.88
C VAL A 663 -2.19 28.28 40.13
N GLY A 664 -1.15 29.00 40.54
CA GLY A 664 -1.13 29.86 41.73
C GLY A 664 -0.49 29.19 42.95
N TRP A 665 0.63 29.75 43.41
CA TRP A 665 1.40 29.29 44.57
C TRP A 665 2.16 30.47 45.21
N LEU A 666 3.41 30.74 44.80
CA LEU A 666 4.19 31.89 45.27
C LEU A 666 3.75 33.20 44.59
N LYS A 667 3.22 33.07 43.37
CA LYS A 667 2.69 34.16 42.57
C LYS A 667 1.21 33.89 42.24
N THR A 668 0.48 34.95 41.89
CA THR A 668 -0.90 34.77 41.39
C THR A 668 -0.88 34.09 40.03
N VAL A 669 -2.01 33.50 39.61
CA VAL A 669 -2.17 32.89 38.28
C VAL A 669 -1.73 33.85 37.17
N ASP A 670 -2.17 35.12 37.21
CA ASP A 670 -1.76 36.14 36.23
C ASP A 670 -0.25 36.42 36.24
N GLN A 671 0.36 36.43 37.42
CA GLN A 671 1.78 36.72 37.56
C GLN A 671 2.65 35.58 37.04
N TYR A 672 2.25 34.33 37.26
CA TYR A 672 2.88 33.16 36.63
C TYR A 672 2.70 33.16 35.12
N TYR A 673 1.52 33.51 34.62
CA TYR A 673 1.27 33.54 33.18
C TYR A 673 2.17 34.55 32.46
N TYR A 674 2.23 35.80 32.97
CA TYR A 674 2.94 36.89 32.30
C TYR A 674 4.44 36.99 32.63
N GLY A 675 4.96 36.25 33.61
CA GLY A 675 6.35 36.45 34.07
C GLY A 675 6.53 37.66 34.98
N ALA A 676 5.49 38.08 35.70
CA ALA A 676 5.58 39.22 36.62
C ALA A 676 6.21 38.80 37.97
N ARG A 677 6.82 39.78 38.66
CA ARG A 677 7.43 39.62 39.99
C ARG A 677 8.45 38.47 40.08
N ASN A 678 9.31 38.34 39.07
CA ASN A 678 10.33 37.28 39.00
C ASN A 678 11.36 37.29 40.14
N TYR A 679 11.41 38.34 40.96
CA TYR A 679 12.21 38.35 42.21
C TYR A 679 11.64 37.40 43.29
N ILE A 680 10.37 36.99 43.20
CA ILE A 680 9.76 35.96 44.08
C ILE A 680 10.15 34.56 43.55
N GLN A 681 9.82 34.31 42.29
CA GLN A 681 10.19 33.13 41.53
C GLN A 681 10.15 33.50 40.06
N HIS A 682 11.23 33.24 39.33
CA HIS A 682 11.24 33.43 37.89
C HIS A 682 10.34 32.35 37.26
N ALA A 683 9.30 32.74 36.52
CA ALA A 683 8.38 31.82 35.84
C ALA A 683 7.41 32.60 34.97
N GLY A 684 7.26 32.24 33.69
CA GLY A 684 6.43 32.89 32.69
C GLY A 684 5.83 31.88 31.69
N VAL A 685 4.63 31.37 31.99
CA VAL A 685 4.01 30.25 31.26
C VAL A 685 3.74 30.56 29.79
N GLN A 686 3.37 31.81 29.44
CA GLN A 686 3.16 32.16 28.04
C GLN A 686 4.42 31.95 27.18
N TYR A 687 5.62 32.20 27.75
CA TYR A 687 6.89 32.03 27.05
C TYR A 687 7.27 30.56 26.90
N ILE A 688 6.88 29.72 27.87
CA ILE A 688 7.01 28.27 27.76
C ILE A 688 6.20 27.78 26.55
N LEU A 689 4.91 28.10 26.50
CA LEU A 689 4.03 27.69 25.42
C LEU A 689 4.49 28.24 24.06
N ASP A 690 4.83 29.52 23.97
CA ASP A 690 5.34 30.13 22.72
C ASP A 690 6.58 29.40 22.20
N SER A 691 7.57 29.17 23.08
CA SER A 691 8.84 28.56 22.66
C SER A 691 8.70 27.08 22.34
N VAL A 692 7.85 26.33 23.06
CA VAL A 692 7.56 24.92 22.78
C VAL A 692 6.88 24.79 21.42
N MET A 693 5.86 25.59 21.12
CA MET A 693 5.18 25.50 19.81
C MET A 693 6.12 25.81 18.65
N LEU A 694 7.05 26.76 18.81
CA LEU A 694 8.09 27.04 17.82
C LEU A 694 9.07 25.87 17.67
N ALA A 695 9.49 25.26 18.79
CA ALA A 695 10.40 24.12 18.75
C ALA A 695 9.76 22.89 18.09
N LEU A 696 8.46 22.67 18.31
CA LEU A 696 7.69 21.64 17.60
C LEU A 696 7.58 21.97 16.11
N ASP A 697 7.32 23.22 15.72
CA ASP A 697 7.23 23.59 14.30
C ASP A 697 8.54 23.33 13.55
N GLU A 698 9.69 23.56 14.19
CA GLU A 698 11.02 23.44 13.57
C GLU A 698 11.43 21.99 13.23
N ASN A 699 11.04 21.02 14.05
CA ASN A 699 11.45 19.62 13.87
C ASN A 699 10.28 18.65 14.13
N PRO A 700 9.82 17.89 13.12
CA PRO A 700 8.65 17.01 13.23
C PRO A 700 8.81 15.85 14.23
N GLU A 701 10.04 15.47 14.60
CA GLU A 701 10.30 14.38 15.55
C GLU A 701 10.10 14.80 17.01
N ARG A 702 10.09 16.11 17.30
CA ARG A 702 9.94 16.62 18.67
C ARG A 702 8.51 16.45 19.17
N ARG A 703 8.41 16.16 20.48
CA ARG A 703 7.15 15.97 21.22
C ARG A 703 7.19 16.66 22.57
N PHE A 704 6.01 17.00 23.08
CA PHE A 704 5.85 17.62 24.39
C PHE A 704 4.49 17.24 25.00
N ILE A 705 4.44 17.05 26.33
CA ILE A 705 3.18 16.89 27.06
C ILE A 705 2.87 18.14 27.87
N TYR A 706 1.60 18.53 27.94
CA TYR A 706 1.14 19.70 28.69
C TYR A 706 -0.08 19.38 29.56
N VAL A 707 -0.14 19.94 30.78
CA VAL A 707 -1.07 19.48 31.82
C VAL A 707 -2.12 20.53 32.18
N GLU A 708 -1.74 21.77 32.52
CA GLU A 708 -2.61 22.72 33.22
C GLU A 708 -3.50 23.56 32.28
N MET A 709 -4.76 23.13 32.09
CA MET A 709 -5.65 23.72 31.08
C MET A 709 -5.99 25.19 31.34
N GLY A 710 -5.97 25.66 32.60
CA GLY A 710 -6.21 27.05 32.92
C GLY A 710 -5.22 28.02 32.24
N PHE A 711 -3.93 27.65 32.15
CA PHE A 711 -2.93 28.45 31.45
C PHE A 711 -3.02 28.27 29.94
N PHE A 712 -3.17 27.04 29.45
CA PHE A 712 -3.28 26.78 28.02
C PHE A 712 -4.50 27.45 27.40
N TRP A 713 -5.67 27.38 28.04
CA TRP A 713 -6.89 28.06 27.60
C TRP A 713 -6.67 29.57 27.43
N ARG A 714 -5.96 30.18 28.38
CA ARG A 714 -5.65 31.61 28.31
C ARG A 714 -4.72 31.93 27.15
N TRP A 715 -3.65 31.14 27.00
CA TRP A 715 -2.70 31.28 25.91
C TRP A 715 -3.38 31.11 24.55
N TRP A 716 -4.19 30.07 24.40
CA TRP A 716 -4.98 29.75 23.21
C TRP A 716 -5.86 30.91 22.75
N ASN A 717 -6.50 31.60 23.70
CA ASN A 717 -7.38 32.73 23.40
C ASN A 717 -6.64 33.98 22.92
N GLN A 718 -5.33 34.06 23.13
CA GLN A 718 -4.48 35.15 22.66
C GLN A 718 -3.81 34.85 21.31
N GLN A 719 -3.89 33.61 20.82
CA GLN A 719 -3.21 33.20 19.60
C GLN A 719 -3.95 33.62 18.32
N THR A 720 -3.15 33.81 17.26
CA THR A 720 -3.65 33.97 15.89
C THR A 720 -4.21 32.65 15.36
N ASP A 721 -5.11 32.73 14.38
CA ASP A 721 -5.66 31.52 13.73
C ASP A 721 -4.57 30.63 13.14
N ALA A 722 -3.52 31.23 12.55
CA ALA A 722 -2.37 30.49 12.03
C ALA A 722 -1.65 29.66 13.10
N MET A 723 -1.46 30.20 14.30
CA MET A 723 -0.86 29.45 15.41
C MET A 723 -1.81 28.38 15.95
N ARG A 724 -3.11 28.69 16.08
CA ARG A 724 -4.13 27.71 16.49
C ARG A 724 -4.19 26.51 15.54
N ASP A 725 -4.10 26.76 14.24
CA ASP A 725 -4.09 25.69 13.23
C ASP A 725 -2.84 24.82 13.34
N LYS A 726 -1.66 25.42 13.59
CA LYS A 726 -0.43 24.66 13.89
C LYS A 726 -0.58 23.79 15.13
N VAL A 727 -1.13 24.33 16.21
CA VAL A 727 -1.30 23.58 17.46
C VAL A 727 -2.33 22.45 17.29
N LYS A 728 -3.44 22.68 16.56
CA LYS A 728 -4.36 21.59 16.18
C LYS A 728 -3.64 20.50 15.41
N GLN A 729 -2.76 20.88 14.47
CA GLN A 729 -1.93 19.94 13.74
C GLN A 729 -0.99 19.16 14.67
N PHE A 730 -0.32 19.82 15.62
CA PHE A 730 0.56 19.15 16.58
C PHE A 730 -0.19 18.15 17.47
N VAL A 731 -1.43 18.48 17.89
CA VAL A 731 -2.28 17.55 18.66
C VAL A 731 -2.74 16.39 17.80
N TYR A 732 -3.19 16.66 16.57
CA TYR A 732 -3.59 15.64 15.61
C TYR A 732 -2.45 14.66 15.29
N ASP A 733 -1.23 15.17 15.16
CA ASP A 733 -0.02 14.39 14.88
C ASP A 733 0.55 13.68 16.12
N GLY A 734 -0.03 13.89 17.32
CA GLY A 734 0.46 13.33 18.58
C GLY A 734 1.82 13.88 19.02
N ARG A 735 2.13 15.11 18.60
CA ARG A 735 3.37 15.85 18.91
C ARG A 735 3.21 16.74 20.14
N LEU A 736 2.01 17.30 20.32
CA LEU A 736 1.58 17.91 21.57
C LEU A 736 0.47 17.04 22.15
N GLU A 737 0.65 16.53 23.36
CA GLU A 737 -0.38 15.73 24.04
C GLU A 737 -0.83 16.42 25.33
N PHE A 738 -2.14 16.53 25.50
CA PHE A 738 -2.72 16.99 26.75
C PHE A 738 -2.89 15.81 27.69
N ILE A 739 -2.32 15.93 28.88
CA ILE A 739 -2.35 14.88 29.91
C ILE A 739 -3.08 15.40 31.14
N SER A 740 -3.82 14.53 31.84
CA SER A 740 -4.76 14.88 32.93
C SER A 740 -5.98 15.72 32.48
N GLY A 741 -5.78 16.81 31.73
CA GLY A 741 -6.82 17.65 31.13
C GLY A 741 -7.76 18.36 32.10
N GLY A 742 -7.42 18.40 33.39
CA GLY A 742 -8.11 19.23 34.38
C GLY A 742 -7.73 20.70 34.25
N TRP A 743 -8.55 21.59 34.82
CA TRP A 743 -8.25 23.02 34.84
C TRP A 743 -6.94 23.33 35.57
N CYS A 744 -6.67 22.60 36.65
CA CYS A 744 -5.38 22.49 37.31
C CYS A 744 -5.12 21.05 37.77
N MET A 745 -3.89 20.76 38.20
CA MET A 745 -3.58 19.57 38.99
C MET A 745 -4.17 19.74 40.39
N ASN A 746 -5.24 19.01 40.71
CA ASN A 746 -5.91 19.13 42.00
C ASN A 746 -5.13 18.43 43.11
N ASP A 747 -5.15 19.00 44.31
CA ASP A 747 -4.78 18.27 45.52
C ASP A 747 -5.73 17.08 45.74
N GLU A 748 -5.27 16.06 46.45
CA GLU A 748 -6.05 14.84 46.72
C GLU A 748 -6.50 14.72 48.18
N ALA A 749 -5.89 15.48 49.10
CA ALA A 749 -6.22 15.44 50.52
C ALA A 749 -7.33 16.43 50.92
N SER A 750 -7.41 17.56 50.23
CA SER A 750 -8.20 18.74 50.64
C SER A 750 -9.34 19.06 49.68
N THR A 751 -9.58 18.23 48.67
CA THR A 751 -10.59 18.45 47.63
C THR A 751 -11.77 17.51 47.81
N HIS A 752 -12.96 17.96 47.39
CA HIS A 752 -14.14 17.12 47.34
C HIS A 752 -14.30 16.54 45.95
N TYR A 753 -14.66 15.25 45.83
CA TYR A 753 -14.73 14.53 44.53
C TYR A 753 -15.58 15.28 43.48
N ASN A 754 -16.66 15.93 43.90
CA ASN A 754 -17.49 16.73 42.99
C ASN A 754 -16.70 17.87 42.32
N SER A 755 -15.87 18.58 43.09
CA SER A 755 -15.03 19.66 42.56
C SER A 755 -13.95 19.15 41.62
N ILE A 756 -13.42 17.94 41.88
CA ILE A 756 -12.48 17.26 40.98
C ILE A 756 -13.19 16.96 39.65
N ILE A 757 -14.39 16.36 39.69
CA ILE A 757 -15.16 16.05 38.48
C ILE A 757 -15.49 17.31 37.69
N ASP A 758 -15.95 18.37 38.35
CA ASP A 758 -16.36 19.61 37.69
C ASP A 758 -15.18 20.29 36.97
N GLN A 759 -14.00 20.35 37.61
CA GLN A 759 -12.83 20.99 37.01
C GLN A 759 -12.22 20.17 35.85
N HIS A 760 -12.31 18.84 35.91
CA HIS A 760 -11.96 17.97 34.78
C HIS A 760 -12.97 18.07 33.64
N SER A 761 -14.26 18.18 33.96
CA SER A 761 -15.32 18.37 32.95
C SER A 761 -15.11 19.67 32.17
N LEU A 762 -14.75 20.76 32.86
CA LEU A 762 -14.46 22.05 32.24
C LEU A 762 -13.28 21.97 31.25
N GLY A 763 -12.16 21.34 31.64
CA GLY A 763 -11.02 21.16 30.75
C GLY A 763 -11.32 20.21 29.59
N ALA A 764 -12.02 19.11 29.84
CA ALA A 764 -12.43 18.15 28.82
C ALA A 764 -13.38 18.75 27.77
N GLU A 765 -14.32 19.60 28.18
CA GLU A 765 -15.20 20.33 27.27
C GLU A 765 -14.38 21.23 26.34
N PHE A 766 -13.47 22.04 26.89
CA PHE A 766 -12.60 22.89 26.09
C PHE A 766 -11.77 22.07 25.08
N LEU A 767 -11.12 20.99 25.54
CA LEU A 767 -10.29 20.14 24.69
C LEU A 767 -11.10 19.49 23.57
N ARG A 768 -12.28 18.95 23.87
CA ARG A 768 -13.19 18.37 22.88
C ARG A 768 -13.60 19.40 21.84
N ASP A 769 -13.95 20.61 22.28
CA ASP A 769 -14.48 21.63 21.38
C ASP A 769 -13.39 22.19 20.44
N GLN A 770 -12.12 22.23 20.87
CA GLN A 770 -11.02 22.73 20.05
C GLN A 770 -10.32 21.65 19.22
N PHE A 771 -10.22 20.42 19.73
CA PHE A 771 -9.35 19.36 19.18
C PHE A 771 -10.07 18.02 18.92
N GLY A 772 -11.35 17.90 19.28
CA GLY A 772 -12.12 16.66 19.09
C GLY A 772 -11.54 15.47 19.86
N GLU A 773 -11.63 14.28 19.25
CA GLU A 773 -11.14 13.04 19.87
C GLU A 773 -9.61 13.04 20.10
N CYS A 774 -8.85 13.72 19.23
CA CYS A 774 -7.40 13.80 19.32
C CYS A 774 -6.91 14.58 20.56
N GLY A 775 -7.73 15.49 21.08
CA GLY A 775 -7.41 16.24 22.30
C GLY A 775 -7.77 15.53 23.61
N ARG A 776 -8.36 14.32 23.55
CA ARG A 776 -8.79 13.61 24.76
C ARG A 776 -7.58 13.07 25.54
N PRO A 777 -7.40 13.48 26.82
CA PRO A 777 -6.36 12.90 27.66
C PRO A 777 -6.62 11.42 27.94
N LYS A 778 -5.55 10.61 27.88
CA LYS A 778 -5.61 9.16 28.19
C LYS A 778 -4.89 8.80 29.47
N ILE A 779 -3.94 9.63 29.90
CA ILE A 779 -3.10 9.38 31.07
C ILE A 779 -3.31 10.52 32.08
N GLY A 780 -3.47 10.16 33.36
CA GLY A 780 -3.50 11.10 34.47
C GLY A 780 -2.08 11.49 34.87
N TRP A 781 -1.89 12.75 35.23
CA TRP A 781 -0.60 13.29 35.62
C TRP A 781 -0.76 14.03 36.94
N GLN A 782 -0.46 13.34 38.04
CA GLN A 782 -0.56 13.86 39.41
C GLN A 782 0.83 13.82 40.03
N ILE A 783 1.76 14.58 39.45
CA ILE A 783 3.19 14.45 39.77
C ILE A 783 3.63 15.21 41.02
N ASP A 784 2.92 16.30 41.37
CA ASP A 784 3.25 17.15 42.52
C ASP A 784 2.35 17.08 43.77
N PRO A 785 1.14 16.46 43.79
CA PRO A 785 0.37 16.34 45.02
C PRO A 785 1.14 15.67 46.16
N PHE A 786 0.83 16.03 47.40
CA PHE A 786 1.57 15.59 48.61
C PHE A 786 1.21 14.17 49.08
N GLY A 787 0.55 13.40 48.23
CA GLY A 787 0.05 12.05 48.50
C GLY A 787 -1.11 11.73 47.56
N HIS A 788 -1.38 10.43 47.37
CA HIS A 788 -2.33 9.97 46.39
C HIS A 788 -3.43 9.12 47.04
N SER A 789 -4.67 9.51 46.78
CA SER A 789 -5.88 8.86 47.25
C SER A 789 -6.27 7.72 46.31
N ARG A 790 -6.80 6.65 46.90
CA ARG A 790 -7.37 5.54 46.14
C ARG A 790 -8.58 5.99 45.29
N GLU A 791 -9.30 7.01 45.76
CA GLU A 791 -10.50 7.52 45.08
C GLU A 791 -10.14 8.28 43.79
N GLN A 792 -9.04 9.04 43.75
CA GLN A 792 -8.60 9.70 42.52
C GLN A 792 -8.34 8.70 41.39
N ALA A 793 -7.67 7.58 41.68
CA ALA A 793 -7.46 6.50 40.69
C ALA A 793 -8.80 5.91 40.21
N SER A 794 -9.77 5.73 41.14
CA SER A 794 -11.13 5.27 40.81
C SER A 794 -11.88 6.25 39.91
N LEU A 795 -11.76 7.56 40.16
CA LEU A 795 -12.39 8.61 39.37
C LEU A 795 -11.77 8.70 37.97
N LEU A 796 -10.45 8.69 37.86
CA LEU A 796 -9.76 8.73 36.56
C LEU A 796 -10.12 7.51 35.70
N ALA A 797 -10.19 6.31 36.28
CA ALA A 797 -10.65 5.12 35.56
C ALA A 797 -12.08 5.30 35.00
N GLN A 798 -13.00 5.85 35.80
CA GLN A 798 -14.37 6.15 35.37
C GLN A 798 -14.46 7.29 34.35
N MET A 799 -13.54 8.26 34.39
CA MET A 799 -13.36 9.28 33.36
C MET A 799 -12.77 8.70 32.05
N GLY A 800 -12.39 7.42 32.06
CA GLY A 800 -11.90 6.69 30.90
C GLY A 800 -10.43 6.94 30.60
N PHE A 801 -9.62 7.16 31.64
CA PHE A 801 -8.16 7.14 31.56
C PHE A 801 -7.63 5.70 31.57
N ASP A 802 -6.55 5.47 30.84
CA ASP A 802 -5.86 4.18 30.76
C ASP A 802 -4.83 4.02 31.89
N GLY A 803 -4.29 5.14 32.40
CA GLY A 803 -3.28 5.10 33.46
C GLY A 803 -3.09 6.41 34.22
N LEU A 804 -2.25 6.37 35.25
CA LEU A 804 -1.87 7.48 36.13
C LEU A 804 -0.37 7.45 36.43
N PHE A 805 0.31 8.60 36.33
CA PHE A 805 1.68 8.75 36.83
C PHE A 805 1.73 9.76 37.96
N PHE A 806 2.55 9.46 38.96
CA PHE A 806 2.77 10.35 40.09
C PHE A 806 4.21 10.32 40.63
N GLY A 807 4.62 11.45 41.21
CA GLY A 807 6.00 11.69 41.65
C GLY A 807 6.25 11.47 43.14
N ARG A 808 5.26 11.66 44.01
CA ARG A 808 5.46 11.65 45.47
C ARG A 808 4.86 10.38 46.10
N ALA A 809 5.74 9.51 46.58
CA ALA A 809 5.41 8.30 47.33
C ALA A 809 6.14 8.34 48.67
N ASP A 810 5.64 7.61 49.67
CA ASP A 810 6.40 7.38 50.90
C ASP A 810 7.78 6.79 50.57
N TYR A 811 8.83 7.27 51.25
CA TYR A 811 10.21 6.92 50.91
C TYR A 811 10.52 5.43 51.12
N ASP A 812 9.90 4.79 52.12
CA ASP A 812 10.06 3.36 52.39
C ASP A 812 9.27 2.51 51.37
N ASP A 813 8.08 2.96 50.96
CA ASP A 813 7.31 2.32 49.87
C ASP A 813 8.08 2.39 48.56
N ARG A 814 8.60 3.58 48.19
CA ARG A 814 9.43 3.79 47.00
C ARG A 814 10.68 2.91 47.01
N ALA A 815 11.42 2.88 48.12
CA ALA A 815 12.61 2.03 48.25
C ALA A 815 12.28 0.53 48.17
N THR A 816 11.11 0.13 48.66
CA THR A 816 10.62 -1.24 48.54
C THR A 816 10.29 -1.57 47.08
N ARG A 817 9.49 -0.73 46.42
CA ARG A 817 9.11 -0.90 45.00
C ARG A 817 10.31 -0.95 44.06
N ASN A 818 11.30 -0.10 44.32
CA ASN A 818 12.54 -0.11 43.54
C ASN A 818 13.30 -1.44 43.68
N ARG A 819 13.32 -2.05 44.88
CA ARG A 819 13.97 -3.36 45.09
C ARG A 819 13.13 -4.53 44.57
N THR A 820 11.80 -4.41 44.58
CA THR A 820 10.88 -5.49 44.19
C THR A 820 10.40 -5.40 42.74
N LYS A 821 10.86 -4.42 41.97
CA LYS A 821 10.45 -4.18 40.58
C LYS A 821 8.95 -3.86 40.42
N THR A 822 8.40 -3.08 41.36
CA THR A 822 6.97 -2.76 41.41
C THR A 822 6.71 -1.25 41.41
N MET A 823 7.54 -0.49 40.68
CA MET A 823 7.26 0.92 40.39
C MET A 823 6.05 1.08 39.44
N GLU A 824 5.71 0.02 38.69
CA GLU A 824 4.50 -0.09 37.88
C GLU A 824 3.52 -1.07 38.53
N MET A 825 2.24 -0.73 38.52
CA MET A 825 1.20 -1.55 39.15
C MET A 825 -0.17 -1.34 38.50
N ILE A 826 -1.08 -2.29 38.72
CA ILE A 826 -2.51 -2.04 38.53
C ILE A 826 -3.10 -1.59 39.86
N TRP A 827 -3.45 -0.31 39.95
CA TRP A 827 -4.08 0.25 41.13
C TRP A 827 -5.58 -0.05 41.11
N LYS A 828 -6.03 -0.85 42.09
CA LYS A 828 -7.45 -1.17 42.28
C LYS A 828 -8.12 -0.07 43.10
N GLY A 829 -8.69 0.93 42.41
CA GLY A 829 -9.24 2.15 43.02
C GLY A 829 -10.44 1.93 43.96
N SER A 830 -11.27 0.91 43.69
CA SER A 830 -12.48 0.65 44.46
C SER A 830 -12.82 -0.82 44.51
N VAL A 831 -12.99 -1.34 45.73
CA VAL A 831 -13.49 -2.71 45.94
C VAL A 831 -14.96 -2.86 45.52
N ASN A 832 -15.72 -1.75 45.53
CA ASN A 832 -17.14 -1.75 45.19
C ASN A 832 -17.36 -1.82 43.67
N LEU A 833 -16.51 -1.15 42.89
CA LEU A 833 -16.60 -1.11 41.42
C LEU A 833 -15.83 -2.25 40.75
N GLY A 834 -14.99 -2.95 41.50
CA GLY A 834 -14.19 -4.05 40.95
C GLY A 834 -13.31 -3.56 39.78
N ARG A 835 -13.37 -4.27 38.65
CA ARG A 835 -12.51 -4.02 37.48
C ARG A 835 -12.71 -2.64 36.83
N GLU A 836 -13.88 -2.02 37.00
CA GLU A 836 -14.16 -0.67 36.44
C GLU A 836 -13.31 0.43 37.09
N SER A 837 -12.70 0.16 38.24
CA SER A 837 -11.81 1.09 38.95
C SER A 837 -10.33 0.72 38.84
N TRP A 838 -9.98 -0.26 38.01
CA TRP A 838 -8.59 -0.70 37.88
C TRP A 838 -7.88 0.22 36.88
N LEU A 839 -6.76 0.80 37.32
CA LEU A 839 -6.01 1.77 36.53
C LEU A 839 -4.54 1.36 36.51
N PHE A 840 -3.89 1.40 35.36
CA PHE A 840 -2.43 1.26 35.33
C PHE A 840 -1.80 2.46 36.05
N THR A 841 -0.79 2.24 36.86
CA THR A 841 -0.16 3.31 37.63
C THR A 841 1.34 3.15 37.68
N GLY A 842 2.05 4.22 37.31
CA GLY A 842 3.50 4.32 37.38
C GLY A 842 3.93 5.33 38.44
N VAL A 843 4.77 4.88 39.37
CA VAL A 843 5.51 5.78 40.26
C VAL A 843 6.72 6.28 39.47
N LEU A 844 6.86 7.60 39.32
CA LEU A 844 8.02 8.20 38.63
C LEU A 844 9.26 8.11 39.53
N PRO A 845 10.46 7.84 38.98
CA PRO A 845 11.64 7.47 39.76
C PRO A 845 12.32 8.68 40.43
N ASN A 846 12.34 9.83 39.76
CA ASN A 846 13.02 11.06 40.18
C ASN A 846 12.03 12.20 40.47
N GLY A 847 10.90 11.89 41.11
CA GLY A 847 9.79 12.84 41.26
C GLY A 847 9.18 13.13 39.90
N TYR A 848 9.59 14.23 39.28
CA TYR A 848 9.25 14.59 37.90
C TYR A 848 10.37 15.38 37.22
N GLY A 849 11.59 15.33 37.75
CA GLY A 849 12.76 15.99 37.15
C GLY A 849 13.47 15.13 36.09
N PRO A 850 14.41 15.71 35.33
CA PRO A 850 15.34 14.93 34.51
C PRO A 850 16.26 14.05 35.36
N PRO A 851 16.84 12.97 34.77
CA PRO A 851 17.93 12.25 35.41
C PRO A 851 19.06 13.21 35.82
N GLY A 852 19.74 12.89 36.92
CA GLY A 852 20.81 13.74 37.46
C GLY A 852 21.84 14.13 36.40
N SER A 853 22.24 15.40 36.38
CA SER A 853 23.14 16.01 35.40
C SER A 853 22.57 16.19 33.99
N PHE A 854 21.27 16.00 33.75
CA PHE A 854 20.62 16.19 32.44
C PHE A 854 19.56 17.31 32.43
N CYS A 855 19.65 18.27 33.33
CA CYS A 855 18.80 19.45 33.22
C CYS A 855 19.28 20.39 32.11
N PHE A 856 18.57 20.37 30.98
CA PHE A 856 18.89 21.18 29.80
C PHE A 856 18.08 22.48 29.68
N ASP A 857 17.39 22.87 30.74
CA ASP A 857 16.73 24.18 30.79
C ASP A 857 17.78 25.30 30.94
N TYR A 858 17.53 26.47 30.35
CA TYR A 858 18.46 27.61 30.37
C TYR A 858 18.79 28.12 31.79
N ARG A 859 17.99 27.75 32.80
CA ARG A 859 18.24 28.07 34.22
C ARG A 859 19.12 27.06 34.93
N CYS A 860 19.37 25.91 34.31
CA CYS A 860 20.20 24.86 34.88
C CYS A 860 21.68 25.09 34.56
N SER A 861 22.54 24.48 35.37
CA SER A 861 23.99 24.60 35.27
C SER A 861 24.67 23.34 34.72
N ASP A 862 23.89 22.36 34.26
CA ASP A 862 24.44 21.13 33.69
C ASP A 862 25.06 21.40 32.32
N ASN A 863 26.19 20.73 32.04
CA ASN A 863 26.87 20.90 30.76
C ASN A 863 25.99 20.43 29.59
N PRO A 864 25.89 21.22 28.50
CA PRO A 864 25.23 20.76 27.28
C PRO A 864 26.06 19.67 26.58
N ILE A 865 25.48 19.04 25.55
CA ILE A 865 26.20 18.08 24.72
C ILE A 865 27.05 18.83 23.68
N MET A 866 28.36 18.74 23.86
CA MET A 866 29.41 19.34 23.03
C MET A 866 29.99 18.26 22.12
N ASP A 867 29.55 18.27 20.85
CA ASP A 867 29.74 17.17 19.91
C ASP A 867 30.67 17.46 18.73
N ASP A 868 31.43 18.56 18.79
CA ASP A 868 32.54 18.79 17.86
C ASP A 868 33.81 18.10 18.37
N PRO A 869 34.31 17.06 17.68
CA PRO A 869 35.47 16.29 18.14
C PRO A 869 36.79 17.07 18.10
N HIS A 870 36.82 18.27 17.52
CA HIS A 870 38.02 19.11 17.46
C HIS A 870 38.15 20.08 18.64
N PHE A 871 37.12 20.19 19.48
CA PHE A 871 37.13 21.08 20.64
C PHE A 871 37.60 20.36 21.91
N TYR A 872 38.32 21.10 22.75
CA TYR A 872 38.90 20.59 23.99
C TYR A 872 37.83 20.05 24.97
N ASP A 873 36.64 20.65 24.97
CA ASP A 873 35.54 20.30 25.88
C ASP A 873 34.52 19.30 25.25
N TYR A 874 34.91 18.54 24.22
CA TYR A 874 34.08 17.46 23.67
C TYR A 874 33.69 16.47 24.78
N ASN A 875 32.39 16.21 24.94
CA ASN A 875 31.88 15.43 26.08
C ASN A 875 30.86 14.33 25.71
N VAL A 876 30.63 14.04 24.42
CA VAL A 876 29.58 13.09 23.99
C VAL A 876 29.74 11.73 24.64
N ASP A 877 30.93 11.15 24.65
CA ASP A 877 31.16 9.81 25.21
C ASP A 877 30.81 9.76 26.70
N GLU A 878 31.24 10.75 27.47
CA GLU A 878 30.93 10.87 28.90
C GLU A 878 29.43 11.02 29.14
N ARG A 879 28.78 11.93 28.38
CA ARG A 879 27.34 12.22 28.51
C ARG A 879 26.50 10.99 28.15
N VAL A 880 26.84 10.29 27.06
CA VAL A 880 26.15 9.07 26.61
C VAL A 880 26.30 7.96 27.65
N GLN A 881 27.50 7.68 28.14
CA GLN A 881 27.72 6.64 29.16
C GLN A 881 27.05 6.98 30.49
N THR A 882 26.98 8.25 30.86
CA THR A 882 26.27 8.70 32.07
C THR A 882 24.76 8.52 31.92
N PHE A 883 24.20 8.83 30.75
CA PHE A 883 22.78 8.61 30.48
C PHE A 883 22.42 7.12 30.46
N ILE A 884 23.23 6.28 29.81
CA ILE A 884 23.02 4.83 29.77
C ILE A 884 23.03 4.23 31.19
N ARG A 885 23.96 4.67 32.05
CA ARG A 885 23.98 4.26 33.46
C ARG A 885 22.71 4.69 34.19
N ALA A 886 22.29 5.95 34.05
CA ALA A 886 21.05 6.43 34.66
C ALA A 886 19.83 5.61 34.20
N ALA A 887 19.76 5.25 32.91
CA ALA A 887 18.70 4.40 32.37
C ALA A 887 18.72 2.99 32.97
N HIS A 888 19.90 2.39 33.10
CA HIS A 888 20.02 1.09 33.75
C HIS A 888 19.66 1.14 35.24
N ASP A 889 20.10 2.17 35.96
CA ASP A 889 19.82 2.34 37.38
C ASP A 889 18.31 2.50 37.62
N GLU A 890 17.64 3.29 36.78
CA GLU A 890 16.18 3.45 36.81
C GLU A 890 15.47 2.13 36.50
N ALA A 891 15.89 1.41 35.46
CA ALA A 891 15.29 0.14 35.04
C ALA A 891 15.32 -0.97 36.09
N VAL A 892 16.16 -0.85 37.13
CA VAL A 892 16.18 -1.81 38.25
C VAL A 892 14.81 -1.86 38.96
N GLY A 893 14.10 -0.73 39.04
CA GLY A 893 12.82 -0.61 39.75
C GLY A 893 11.57 -0.96 38.95
N TYR A 894 11.68 -1.17 37.64
CA TYR A 894 10.55 -1.39 36.74
C TYR A 894 10.40 -2.87 36.38
N ALA A 895 9.17 -3.28 36.10
CA ALA A 895 8.85 -4.67 35.80
C ALA A 895 9.18 -5.02 34.34
N THR A 896 9.16 -4.01 33.47
CA THR A 896 9.35 -4.17 32.02
C THR A 896 10.69 -3.60 31.56
N ASN A 897 11.03 -3.84 30.29
CA ASN A 897 12.15 -3.19 29.61
C ASN A 897 11.74 -1.85 28.97
N HIS A 898 10.63 -1.24 29.42
CA HIS A 898 10.20 0.10 29.04
C HIS A 898 10.23 0.99 30.28
N ILE A 899 10.97 2.09 30.23
CA ILE A 899 11.04 3.06 31.33
C ILE A 899 10.71 4.46 30.84
N ILE A 900 10.20 5.29 31.73
CA ILE A 900 9.83 6.68 31.46
C ILE A 900 10.83 7.61 32.12
N MET A 901 11.50 8.43 31.31
CA MET A 901 12.39 9.49 31.79
C MET A 901 11.79 10.84 31.48
N THR A 902 11.30 11.52 32.51
CA THR A 902 10.81 12.89 32.41
C THR A 902 11.97 13.84 32.11
N PHE A 903 11.78 14.79 31.21
CA PHE A 903 12.68 15.91 30.99
C PHE A 903 11.88 17.19 31.13
N GLY A 904 12.16 17.97 32.16
CA GLY A 904 11.29 19.05 32.61
C GLY A 904 11.20 19.10 34.12
N SER A 905 10.68 20.19 34.65
CA SER A 905 10.40 20.40 36.06
C SER A 905 9.56 21.69 36.20
N ASP A 906 9.51 22.27 37.39
CA ASP A 906 8.75 23.49 37.70
C ASP A 906 9.11 24.62 36.73
N PHE A 907 8.14 25.05 35.92
CA PHE A 907 8.24 26.19 35.00
C PHE A 907 9.47 26.16 34.06
N GLN A 908 9.89 24.97 33.62
CA GLN A 908 10.96 24.81 32.62
C GLN A 908 10.43 24.99 31.19
N TYR A 909 11.33 25.07 30.22
CA TYR A 909 11.05 25.29 28.79
C TYR A 909 10.63 26.71 28.39
N GLU A 910 10.95 27.77 29.16
CA GLU A 910 10.80 29.16 28.65
C GLU A 910 11.69 29.41 27.42
N ASN A 911 12.78 28.64 27.27
CA ASN A 911 13.59 28.53 26.06
C ASN A 911 13.65 27.06 25.58
N ALA A 912 12.54 26.56 25.04
CA ALA A 912 12.43 25.15 24.64
C ALA A 912 13.50 24.69 23.62
N ASN A 913 13.98 25.59 22.76
CA ASN A 913 15.00 25.27 21.77
C ASN A 913 16.30 24.73 22.40
N GLU A 914 16.72 25.29 23.54
CA GLU A 914 17.92 24.84 24.24
C GLU A 914 17.78 23.41 24.78
N GLY A 915 16.63 23.12 25.38
CA GLY A 915 16.30 21.77 25.86
C GLY A 915 16.24 20.76 24.72
N PHE A 916 15.47 21.07 23.67
CA PHE A 916 15.31 20.16 22.53
C PHE A 916 16.60 19.93 21.76
N LYS A 917 17.45 20.95 21.56
CA LYS A 917 18.73 20.77 20.86
C LYS A 917 19.65 19.77 21.58
N ASN A 918 19.66 19.77 22.91
CA ASN A 918 20.43 18.81 23.68
C ASN A 918 19.77 17.42 23.70
N LEU A 919 18.44 17.35 23.80
CA LEU A 919 17.70 16.09 23.68
C LEU A 919 17.91 15.41 22.32
N ASP A 920 17.82 16.17 21.22
CA ASP A 920 18.03 15.68 19.86
C ASP A 920 19.43 15.03 19.73
N LYS A 921 20.47 15.67 20.29
CA LYS A 921 21.83 15.12 20.33
C LYS A 921 21.93 13.89 21.22
N LEU A 922 21.33 13.92 22.41
CA LEU A 922 21.35 12.80 23.35
C LEU A 922 20.75 11.56 22.71
N ILE A 923 19.55 11.68 22.14
CA ILE A 923 18.85 10.60 21.44
C ILE A 923 19.69 10.06 20.28
N LYS A 924 20.26 10.94 19.46
CA LYS A 924 21.12 10.57 18.33
C LYS A 924 22.32 9.73 18.78
N TYR A 925 23.09 10.19 19.77
CA TYR A 925 24.34 9.55 20.16
C TYR A 925 24.14 8.31 21.03
N VAL A 926 23.07 8.26 21.84
CA VAL A 926 22.70 7.06 22.61
C VAL A 926 22.21 5.95 21.69
N ASN A 927 21.39 6.25 20.68
CA ASN A 927 20.91 5.23 19.72
C ASN A 927 22.00 4.72 18.77
N ALA A 928 23.13 5.41 18.68
CA ALA A 928 24.30 4.98 17.92
C ALA A 928 25.17 3.94 18.67
N GLN A 929 24.91 3.72 19.97
CA GLN A 929 25.51 2.64 20.77
C GLN A 929 24.76 1.32 20.52
#